data_AF-A0A7L6B3B4-F1
#
_entry.id   AF-A0A7L6B3B4-F1
#
_cell.length_a   1.000
_cell.length_b   1.000
_cell.length_c   1.000
_cell.angle_alpha   90.00
_cell.angle_beta   90.00
_cell.angle_gamma   90.00
#
_symmetry.space_group_name_H-M   'P 1'
#
loop_
_entity.id
_entity.type
_entity.pdbx_description
1 polymer ?
#
loop_
_entity_poly.entity_id
_entity_poly.type
_entity_poly.pdbx_seq_one_letter_code
_entity_poly.pdbx_strand_id
1 'polypeptide(L)'
;MKRIRQRLRPFLAAALATVVGVAFAAATPAAPAAASYGSTVTVTVDEMHTTECLDRVWLVVCDPPELFGVAILTQDDGQQQRCEMALPAAPGTDIVTPRTVCAGRSVTGNFRVNFELWEDDSTEGGSREQADLNPGTAKDWATTNLLGGRAGTSRWSTSGGPSRAVFTVTVAARPTSITISSPAPTGTPREFDPRLGERLTISGSLSVPSALRFTITSQASGASFVRAEAPFYGGAFNVDWDGRWSDGSYAPVGGYTITVADPVDGGSARTTQARVIQRVALAFADMTSQPATNWQYRSGPIVVSAVVPAAGTFRMRVLRGGVEVFRTADVRRAAGPVSFSWTGRHADGSWATPGSYVFTLEGAADDGRAFPAASRTVPVSDPPAGLEVYALAEPGVPAVNPQAVPGTSIRATVVGADHTARPAARITVEMSPAGWIGRPVTLTPRVVRTCLQVSECQAVIPADILAGAAVAYRVTASEADGVPDMRTATADWRITDLNPPEPSQTPEVTLVPLWRASVPAVVDANGRVNTRPLNQTIDVAYAPGTGYDTSTLDGARQFGNAVDDNAWQLLGIRSRVFPSSIATHWSQVGIWVQNVPVEVTVSPDGDALCRRTGFSPVSFAETNGVLHTVNCRDNASGSVFTADSPTVGWHELHHSAYHEGDEYCCDGGYWYGEGKNTYRSLSDCQRSGSDASTCNEITDGVSPTGWWRSDGPMSDVMINNSVERADDIRAAEATFARCGRGQC
;
A
#
# COMPACT_ATOMS: atom_id res chain seq x y z
N MET A 1 10.45 24.80 -51.74
CA MET A 1 10.65 24.26 -53.10
C MET A 1 9.72 23.05 -53.30
N LYS A 2 9.18 22.87 -54.52
CA LYS A 2 8.56 21.68 -55.19
C LYS A 2 8.47 20.37 -54.34
N ARG A 3 7.32 19.70 -54.06
CA ARG A 3 6.23 19.08 -54.90
C ARG A 3 6.68 18.06 -55.98
N ILE A 4 6.17 16.81 -55.88
CA ILE A 4 5.84 15.75 -56.91
C ILE A 4 5.79 14.36 -56.17
N ARG A 5 4.89 13.37 -56.35
CA ARG A 5 3.44 13.29 -56.68
C ARG A 5 2.92 12.47 -57.90
N GLN A 6 3.37 11.23 -58.14
CA GLN A 6 2.73 10.23 -59.05
C GLN A 6 2.74 8.82 -58.39
N ARG A 7 1.67 8.00 -58.33
CA ARG A 7 0.80 7.33 -59.35
C ARG A 7 1.54 6.17 -60.07
N LEU A 8 1.02 4.95 -60.27
CA LEU A 8 -0.36 4.38 -60.22
C LEU A 8 -0.37 2.82 -59.98
N ARG A 9 -1.58 2.21 -59.88
CA ARG A 9 -1.98 0.80 -59.61
C ARG A 9 -1.69 -0.19 -60.79
N PRO A 10 -2.10 -1.50 -60.81
CA PRO A 10 -2.82 -2.38 -59.84
C PRO A 10 -2.27 -3.84 -59.65
N PHE A 11 -2.80 -4.62 -58.69
CA PHE A 11 -3.49 -5.93 -58.87
C PHE A 11 -3.93 -6.58 -57.53
N LEU A 12 -4.75 -7.64 -57.57
CA LEU A 12 -5.52 -8.23 -56.47
C LEU A 12 -4.69 -8.97 -55.39
N ALA A 13 -5.08 -8.79 -54.11
CA ALA A 13 -5.35 -9.89 -53.16
C ALA A 13 -6.15 -9.34 -51.96
N ALA A 14 -7.03 -10.15 -51.36
CA ALA A 14 -8.03 -9.67 -50.40
C ALA A 14 -7.69 -9.97 -48.93
N ALA A 15 -7.93 -8.99 -48.06
CA ALA A 15 -8.18 -9.19 -46.62
C ALA A 15 -9.02 -8.00 -46.11
N LEU A 16 -10.33 -8.22 -45.94
CA LEU A 16 -11.26 -7.20 -45.46
C LEU A 16 -11.17 -7.09 -43.93
N ALA A 17 -10.69 -5.96 -43.40
CA ALA A 17 -10.80 -5.63 -41.99
C ALA A 17 -12.07 -4.79 -41.76
N THR A 18 -13.15 -5.44 -41.32
CA THR A 18 -14.45 -4.80 -41.13
C THR A 18 -14.44 -3.94 -39.87
N VAL A 19 -14.43 -2.61 -40.02
CA VAL A 19 -14.72 -1.67 -38.93
C VAL A 19 -16.23 -1.74 -38.64
N VAL A 20 -16.63 -2.54 -37.66
CA VAL A 20 -18.01 -2.53 -37.15
C VAL A 20 -18.14 -1.41 -36.14
N GLY A 21 -18.37 -0.20 -36.64
CA GLY A 21 -18.96 0.86 -35.85
C GLY A 21 -20.39 0.46 -35.52
N VAL A 22 -20.66 0.06 -34.27
CA VAL A 22 -22.02 -0.22 -33.80
C VAL A 22 -22.77 1.10 -33.66
N ALA A 23 -23.33 1.56 -34.79
CA ALA A 23 -24.40 2.53 -34.75
C ALA A 23 -25.57 1.87 -34.01
N PHE A 24 -25.94 2.43 -32.86
CA PHE A 24 -27.23 2.16 -32.25
C PHE A 24 -28.32 2.70 -33.17
N ALA A 25 -28.67 1.92 -34.18
CA ALA A 25 -29.98 2.02 -34.80
C ALA A 25 -30.98 1.77 -33.67
N ALA A 26 -31.69 2.82 -33.28
CA ALA A 26 -32.87 2.68 -32.44
C ALA A 26 -33.87 1.85 -33.24
N ALA A 27 -33.85 0.54 -33.03
CA ALA A 27 -34.89 -0.35 -33.49
C ALA A 27 -36.17 0.14 -32.81
N THR A 28 -36.97 0.89 -33.57
CA THR A 28 -38.39 1.09 -33.24
C THR A 28 -38.93 -0.29 -32.92
N PRO A 29 -39.48 -0.53 -31.72
CA PRO A 29 -39.89 -1.86 -31.32
C PRO A 29 -40.84 -2.38 -32.39
N ALA A 30 -40.49 -3.51 -33.01
CA ALA A 30 -41.44 -4.25 -33.81
C ALA A 30 -42.67 -4.43 -32.93
N ALA A 31 -43.84 -4.00 -33.42
CA ALA A 31 -45.07 -4.10 -32.66
C ALA A 31 -45.18 -5.54 -32.14
N PRO A 32 -45.40 -5.76 -30.83
CA PRO A 32 -45.23 -7.06 -30.22
C PRO A 32 -46.09 -8.06 -30.98
N ALA A 33 -45.44 -9.06 -31.57
CA ALA A 33 -46.14 -10.19 -32.18
C ALA A 33 -47.10 -10.73 -31.14
N ALA A 34 -48.41 -10.76 -31.47
CA ALA A 34 -49.45 -11.14 -30.53
C ALA A 34 -49.08 -12.48 -29.90
N ALA A 35 -49.01 -12.52 -28.56
CA ALA A 35 -48.25 -13.56 -27.87
C ALA A 35 -48.77 -14.98 -28.19
N SER A 36 -47.89 -15.97 -28.13
CA SER A 36 -48.35 -17.36 -28.20
C SER A 36 -48.89 -17.77 -26.83
N TYR A 37 -50.16 -18.16 -26.79
CA TYR A 37 -50.78 -18.65 -25.57
C TYR A 37 -51.14 -20.13 -25.73
N GLY A 38 -51.04 -20.91 -24.65
CA GLY A 38 -51.60 -22.26 -24.62
C GLY A 38 -53.13 -22.23 -24.61
N SER A 39 -53.77 -22.98 -25.50
CA SER A 39 -55.24 -23.09 -25.54
C SER A 39 -55.70 -24.45 -26.00
N THR A 40 -56.93 -24.81 -25.64
CA THR A 40 -57.67 -25.90 -26.29
C THR A 40 -58.74 -25.32 -27.20
N VAL A 41 -58.84 -25.87 -28.41
CA VAL A 41 -59.76 -25.41 -29.46
C VAL A 41 -60.73 -26.52 -29.80
N THR A 42 -62.02 -26.21 -29.70
CA THR A 42 -63.12 -27.06 -30.15
C THR A 42 -63.77 -26.39 -31.36
N VAL A 43 -63.96 -27.14 -32.44
CA VAL A 43 -64.63 -26.69 -33.66
C VAL A 43 -65.87 -27.55 -33.84
N THR A 44 -67.03 -26.92 -33.96
CA THR A 44 -68.34 -27.56 -34.07
C THR A 44 -69.05 -27.05 -35.31
N VAL A 45 -69.55 -27.93 -36.17
CA VAL A 45 -70.53 -27.55 -37.19
C VAL A 45 -71.87 -27.45 -36.50
N ASP A 46 -72.48 -26.27 -36.52
CA ASP A 46 -73.80 -26.04 -35.93
C ASP A 46 -74.91 -26.38 -36.92
N GLU A 47 -74.73 -25.95 -38.18
CA GLU A 47 -75.66 -26.14 -39.29
C GLU A 47 -74.87 -26.46 -40.57
N MET A 48 -75.38 -27.35 -41.43
CA MET A 48 -74.82 -27.64 -42.76
C MET A 48 -75.94 -28.04 -43.70
N HIS A 49 -76.04 -27.37 -44.84
CA HIS A 49 -77.09 -27.58 -45.83
C HIS A 49 -76.49 -27.62 -47.23
N THR A 50 -77.12 -28.37 -48.13
CA THR A 50 -76.83 -28.35 -49.56
C THR A 50 -78.10 -28.42 -50.38
N THR A 51 -78.06 -27.76 -51.53
CA THR A 51 -79.07 -27.85 -52.59
C THR A 51 -78.43 -28.30 -53.91
N GLU A 52 -77.18 -28.77 -53.86
CA GLU A 52 -76.42 -29.21 -55.02
C GLU A 52 -76.68 -30.70 -55.31
N CYS A 53 -76.77 -31.02 -56.60
CA CYS A 53 -76.77 -32.39 -57.11
C CYS A 53 -75.37 -32.62 -57.67
N LEU A 54 -74.61 -33.50 -57.01
CA LEU A 54 -73.16 -33.61 -57.19
C LEU A 54 -72.80 -34.70 -58.20
N ASP A 55 -73.44 -35.87 -58.11
CA ASP A 55 -73.32 -36.85 -59.17
C ASP A 55 -74.30 -36.59 -60.33
N ARG A 56 -73.75 -36.54 -61.55
CA ARG A 56 -74.47 -36.43 -62.82
C ARG A 56 -74.18 -37.59 -63.77
N VAL A 57 -73.78 -38.73 -63.21
CA VAL A 57 -73.72 -40.01 -63.91
C VAL A 57 -75.15 -40.46 -64.27
N TRP A 58 -75.53 -40.17 -65.52
CA TRP A 58 -76.85 -40.34 -66.17
C TRP A 58 -77.90 -39.25 -65.86
N LEU A 59 -78.42 -38.65 -66.94
CA LEU A 59 -79.24 -37.41 -67.00
C LEU A 59 -80.62 -37.40 -66.29
N VAL A 60 -80.92 -38.30 -65.35
CA VAL A 60 -82.29 -38.46 -64.78
C VAL A 60 -82.33 -38.69 -63.26
N VAL A 61 -81.22 -39.02 -62.58
CA VAL A 61 -81.18 -39.22 -61.12
C VAL A 61 -80.17 -38.24 -60.51
N CYS A 62 -80.50 -37.70 -59.33
CA CYS A 62 -79.60 -36.91 -58.51
C CYS A 62 -79.49 -37.62 -57.16
N ASP A 63 -78.37 -38.30 -56.92
CA ASP A 63 -78.10 -38.84 -55.60
C ASP A 63 -77.64 -37.70 -54.67
N PRO A 64 -78.16 -37.65 -53.42
CA PRO A 64 -77.92 -36.51 -52.56
C PRO A 64 -76.69 -36.74 -51.66
N PRO A 65 -75.82 -35.74 -51.48
CA PRO A 65 -74.44 -35.94 -51.04
C PRO A 65 -74.27 -36.30 -49.55
N GLU A 66 -73.24 -37.08 -49.24
CA GLU A 66 -72.83 -37.46 -47.86
C GLU A 66 -71.87 -36.42 -47.25
N LEU A 67 -72.39 -35.25 -46.89
CA LEU A 67 -71.57 -34.14 -46.42
C LEU A 67 -70.89 -34.38 -45.06
N PHE A 68 -69.63 -33.98 -44.96
CA PHE A 68 -68.95 -33.79 -43.68
C PHE A 68 -68.06 -32.54 -43.61
N GLY A 69 -67.75 -32.13 -42.37
CA GLY A 69 -66.89 -30.99 -42.07
C GLY A 69 -65.46 -31.42 -41.73
N VAL A 70 -64.50 -30.71 -42.31
CA VAL A 70 -63.08 -30.80 -41.98
C VAL A 70 -62.63 -29.45 -41.41
N ALA A 71 -61.78 -29.47 -40.38
CA ALA A 71 -61.22 -28.28 -39.78
C ALA A 71 -59.69 -28.40 -39.66
N ILE A 72 -58.96 -27.46 -40.26
CA ILE A 72 -57.50 -27.38 -40.22
C ILE A 72 -57.10 -26.19 -39.36
N LEU A 73 -56.60 -26.47 -38.16
CA LEU A 73 -56.01 -25.49 -37.26
C LEU A 73 -54.59 -25.16 -37.73
N THR A 74 -54.36 -23.98 -38.31
CA THR A 74 -53.03 -23.50 -38.69
C THR A 74 -52.51 -22.55 -37.61
N GLN A 75 -51.39 -22.91 -36.96
CA GLN A 75 -50.74 -22.10 -35.93
C GLN A 75 -49.75 -21.08 -36.54
N ASP A 76 -49.35 -20.06 -35.77
CA ASP A 76 -48.42 -19.01 -36.22
C ASP A 76 -47.02 -19.54 -36.66
N ASP A 77 -46.61 -20.71 -36.19
CA ASP A 77 -45.38 -21.40 -36.60
C ASP A 77 -45.53 -22.23 -37.90
N GLY A 78 -46.71 -22.20 -38.52
CA GLY A 78 -47.07 -22.97 -39.70
C GLY A 78 -47.49 -24.42 -39.42
N GLN A 79 -47.48 -24.89 -38.16
CA GLN A 79 -47.96 -26.23 -37.83
C GLN A 79 -49.47 -26.35 -38.04
N GLN A 80 -49.89 -27.38 -38.76
CA GLN A 80 -51.29 -27.67 -39.05
C GLN A 80 -51.79 -28.89 -38.30
N GLN A 81 -52.96 -28.79 -37.68
CA GLN A 81 -53.69 -29.92 -37.11
C GLN A 81 -55.04 -30.06 -37.83
N ARG A 82 -55.20 -31.14 -38.62
CA ARG A 82 -56.46 -31.49 -39.28
C ARG A 82 -57.35 -32.31 -38.33
N CYS A 83 -58.62 -31.96 -38.27
CA CYS A 83 -59.67 -32.76 -37.65
C CYS A 83 -60.79 -32.98 -38.67
N GLU A 84 -61.49 -34.10 -38.56
CA GLU A 84 -62.59 -34.48 -39.43
C GLU A 84 -63.78 -34.91 -38.56
N MET A 85 -65.00 -34.64 -39.02
CA MET A 85 -66.20 -35.13 -38.34
C MET A 85 -66.24 -36.67 -38.34
N ALA A 86 -66.61 -37.27 -37.22
CA ALA A 86 -66.49 -38.73 -37.02
C ALA A 86 -67.39 -39.59 -37.93
N LEU A 87 -68.52 -39.04 -38.42
CA LEU A 87 -69.43 -39.65 -39.39
C LEU A 87 -70.05 -38.55 -40.26
N PRO A 88 -70.20 -38.76 -41.58
CA PRO A 88 -70.94 -37.85 -42.46
C PRO A 88 -72.42 -37.72 -42.06
N ALA A 89 -73.11 -36.75 -42.69
CA ALA A 89 -74.56 -36.74 -42.72
C ALA A 89 -75.07 -37.93 -43.56
N ALA A 90 -76.27 -38.43 -43.27
CA ALA A 90 -76.89 -39.40 -44.16
C ALA A 90 -77.26 -38.70 -45.50
N PRO A 91 -77.25 -39.41 -46.64
CA PRO A 91 -77.58 -38.86 -47.96
C PRO A 91 -78.80 -37.93 -47.92
N GLY A 92 -78.61 -36.68 -48.33
CA GLY A 92 -79.69 -35.68 -48.42
C GLY A 92 -80.26 -35.18 -47.09
N THR A 93 -79.56 -35.39 -45.97
CA THR A 93 -79.96 -34.82 -44.67
C THR A 93 -79.16 -33.57 -44.33
N ASP A 94 -79.85 -32.44 -44.16
CA ASP A 94 -79.27 -31.24 -43.56
C ASP A 94 -78.80 -31.55 -42.13
N ILE A 95 -77.58 -31.13 -41.79
CA ILE A 95 -77.14 -31.09 -40.39
C ILE A 95 -77.78 -29.87 -39.76
N VAL A 96 -78.79 -30.08 -38.90
CA VAL A 96 -79.45 -29.01 -38.12
C VAL A 96 -79.21 -29.15 -36.61
N THR A 97 -78.30 -30.05 -36.23
CA THR A 97 -77.89 -30.30 -34.84
C THR A 97 -76.37 -30.21 -34.72
N PRO A 98 -75.82 -29.53 -33.68
CA PRO A 98 -74.39 -29.33 -33.59
C PRO A 98 -73.58 -30.63 -33.52
N ARG A 99 -72.56 -30.77 -34.39
CA ARG A 99 -71.62 -31.91 -34.46
C ARG A 99 -70.18 -31.42 -34.33
N THR A 100 -69.41 -32.05 -33.44
CA THR A 100 -68.00 -31.70 -33.20
C THR A 100 -67.08 -32.22 -34.30
N VAL A 101 -66.22 -31.35 -34.83
CA VAL A 101 -65.17 -31.66 -35.82
C VAL A 101 -63.80 -31.74 -35.15
N CYS A 102 -63.42 -30.72 -34.39
CA CYS A 102 -62.26 -30.76 -33.49
C CYS A 102 -62.74 -30.79 -32.04
N ALA A 103 -62.29 -31.75 -31.23
CA ALA A 103 -62.54 -31.79 -29.80
C ALA A 103 -61.27 -31.39 -29.02
N GLY A 104 -61.26 -30.19 -28.42
CA GLY A 104 -60.25 -29.78 -27.43
C GLY A 104 -58.78 -29.82 -27.90
N ARG A 105 -58.51 -29.59 -29.19
CA ARG A 105 -57.15 -29.64 -29.77
C ARG A 105 -56.24 -28.60 -29.13
N SER A 106 -55.06 -29.00 -28.68
CA SER A 106 -54.09 -28.08 -28.06
C SER A 106 -53.37 -27.26 -29.13
N VAL A 107 -53.41 -25.93 -28.99
CA VAL A 107 -52.64 -24.98 -29.81
C VAL A 107 -51.77 -24.10 -28.92
N THR A 108 -50.67 -23.61 -29.49
CA THR A 108 -49.72 -22.66 -28.90
C THR A 108 -49.45 -21.56 -29.91
N GLY A 109 -50.07 -20.40 -29.72
CA GLY A 109 -50.02 -19.33 -30.73
C GLY A 109 -51.31 -18.52 -30.79
N ASN A 110 -51.33 -17.54 -31.67
CA ASN A 110 -52.55 -17.30 -32.43
C ASN A 110 -52.66 -18.41 -33.48
N PHE A 111 -53.87 -18.59 -34.01
CA PHE A 111 -54.13 -19.63 -35.00
C PHE A 111 -55.27 -19.21 -35.93
N ARG A 112 -55.39 -19.90 -37.06
CA ARG A 112 -56.58 -19.87 -37.92
C ARG A 112 -57.24 -21.23 -37.91
N VAL A 113 -58.55 -21.26 -38.07
CA VAL A 113 -59.28 -22.46 -38.47
C VAL A 113 -59.68 -22.26 -39.92
N ASN A 114 -59.12 -23.10 -40.80
CA ASN A 114 -59.69 -23.28 -42.13
C ASN A 114 -60.75 -24.36 -42.00
N PHE A 115 -62.00 -24.02 -42.26
CA PHE A 115 -63.11 -24.97 -42.32
C PHE A 115 -63.38 -25.32 -43.77
N GLU A 116 -63.51 -26.61 -44.06
CA GLU A 116 -63.72 -27.14 -45.41
C GLU A 116 -64.96 -28.05 -45.40
N LEU A 117 -65.77 -27.97 -46.46
CA LEU A 117 -66.87 -28.86 -46.75
C LEU A 117 -66.38 -29.99 -47.66
N TRP A 118 -66.65 -31.24 -47.27
CA TRP A 118 -66.21 -32.46 -47.96
C TRP A 118 -67.40 -33.43 -48.15
N GLU A 119 -67.22 -34.37 -49.06
CA GLU A 119 -68.16 -35.45 -49.40
C GLU A 119 -67.48 -36.83 -49.20
N ASP A 120 -68.25 -37.85 -48.89
CA ASP A 120 -67.76 -39.20 -48.54
C ASP A 120 -68.28 -40.29 -49.49
N ASP A 121 -67.69 -40.39 -50.69
CA ASP A 121 -68.06 -41.38 -51.72
C ASP A 121 -67.53 -42.80 -51.43
N SER A 122 -67.14 -43.07 -50.17
CA SER A 122 -66.51 -44.33 -49.77
C SER A 122 -67.45 -45.54 -49.82
N THR A 123 -68.75 -45.31 -49.97
CA THR A 123 -69.77 -46.35 -50.22
C THR A 123 -69.75 -46.90 -51.65
N GLU A 124 -69.25 -46.12 -52.63
CA GLU A 124 -69.16 -46.51 -54.05
C GLU A 124 -67.74 -46.97 -54.48
N GLY A 125 -66.79 -46.93 -53.54
CA GLY A 125 -65.38 -47.24 -53.80
C GLY A 125 -64.53 -46.04 -54.24
N GLY A 126 -65.07 -44.82 -54.12
CA GLY A 126 -64.34 -43.57 -54.29
C GLY A 126 -63.45 -43.21 -53.09
N SER A 127 -62.67 -42.14 -53.25
CA SER A 127 -61.96 -41.49 -52.15
C SER A 127 -62.85 -40.39 -51.54
N ARG A 128 -62.65 -40.08 -50.26
CA ARG A 128 -63.15 -38.82 -49.68
C ARG A 128 -62.47 -37.65 -50.35
N GLU A 129 -63.21 -36.83 -51.08
CA GLU A 129 -62.66 -35.72 -51.86
C GLU A 129 -63.44 -34.40 -51.65
N GLN A 130 -62.79 -33.30 -52.04
CA GLN A 130 -63.40 -31.96 -52.08
C GLN A 130 -63.91 -31.63 -53.50
N ALA A 131 -63.73 -32.55 -54.45
CA ALA A 131 -63.71 -32.28 -55.88
C ALA A 131 -65.10 -32.01 -56.47
N ASP A 132 -66.11 -32.78 -56.07
CA ASP A 132 -67.34 -32.95 -56.88
C ASP A 132 -68.46 -31.96 -56.56
N LEU A 133 -68.36 -31.21 -55.46
CA LEU A 133 -69.05 -29.92 -55.26
C LEU A 133 -68.83 -28.99 -56.48
N ASN A 134 -69.81 -28.18 -56.91
CA ASN A 134 -69.70 -27.46 -58.19
C ASN A 134 -68.52 -26.46 -58.25
N PRO A 135 -67.80 -26.34 -59.40
CA PRO A 135 -66.76 -25.33 -59.56
C PRO A 135 -67.32 -23.90 -59.42
N GLY A 136 -66.92 -23.21 -58.35
CA GLY A 136 -67.38 -21.86 -58.01
C GLY A 136 -68.29 -21.76 -56.79
N THR A 137 -68.60 -22.88 -56.12
CA THR A 137 -69.26 -22.85 -54.80
C THR A 137 -68.23 -22.67 -53.69
N ALA A 138 -68.65 -22.12 -52.54
CA ALA A 138 -67.74 -21.79 -51.45
C ALA A 138 -67.46 -23.01 -50.56
N LYS A 139 -66.48 -23.82 -50.99
CA LYS A 139 -66.10 -25.10 -50.36
C LYS A 139 -65.20 -24.97 -49.13
N ASP A 140 -64.56 -23.82 -48.95
CA ASP A 140 -63.62 -23.53 -47.88
C ASP A 140 -63.83 -22.14 -47.27
N TRP A 141 -63.43 -21.97 -46.01
CA TRP A 141 -63.45 -20.67 -45.33
C TRP A 141 -62.40 -20.61 -44.22
N ALA A 142 -61.57 -19.56 -44.22
CA ALA A 142 -60.52 -19.35 -43.23
C ALA A 142 -60.93 -18.28 -42.20
N THR A 143 -60.80 -18.57 -40.90
CA THR A 143 -60.95 -17.55 -39.87
C THR A 143 -59.92 -16.44 -40.05
N THR A 144 -60.27 -15.23 -39.59
CA THR A 144 -59.25 -14.27 -39.15
C THR A 144 -58.36 -14.90 -38.07
N ASN A 145 -57.18 -14.31 -37.80
CA ASN A 145 -56.33 -14.78 -36.69
C ASN A 145 -57.12 -14.76 -35.38
N LEU A 146 -57.34 -15.94 -34.80
CA LEU A 146 -57.89 -16.11 -33.47
C LEU A 146 -56.76 -15.99 -32.46
N LEU A 147 -56.94 -15.11 -31.49
CA LEU A 147 -56.00 -14.94 -30.40
C LEU A 147 -56.05 -16.17 -29.49
N GLY A 148 -54.91 -16.82 -29.27
CA GLY A 148 -54.80 -17.82 -28.21
C GLY A 148 -55.06 -17.20 -26.83
N GLY A 149 -55.26 -18.05 -25.83
CA GLY A 149 -55.24 -17.71 -24.40
C GLY A 149 -56.45 -16.95 -23.90
N ARG A 150 -57.18 -16.29 -24.81
CA ARG A 150 -58.43 -15.63 -24.51
C ARG A 150 -59.57 -16.60 -24.69
N ALA A 151 -60.18 -17.02 -23.58
CA ALA A 151 -61.41 -17.81 -23.64
C ALA A 151 -62.50 -17.05 -24.43
N GLY A 152 -63.14 -17.74 -25.36
CA GLY A 152 -64.10 -17.11 -26.26
C GLY A 152 -64.74 -18.11 -27.22
N THR A 153 -65.95 -17.78 -27.65
CA THR A 153 -66.71 -18.55 -28.63
C THR A 153 -67.13 -17.61 -29.74
N SER A 154 -66.90 -18.01 -30.98
CA SER A 154 -67.22 -17.24 -32.18
C SER A 154 -67.82 -18.16 -33.23
N ARG A 155 -68.75 -17.63 -34.03
CA ARG A 155 -69.56 -18.38 -35.00
C ARG A 155 -69.45 -17.72 -36.38
N TRP A 156 -69.29 -18.54 -37.42
CA TRP A 156 -69.12 -18.11 -38.81
C TRP A 156 -69.99 -18.93 -39.75
N SER A 157 -70.29 -18.36 -40.91
CA SER A 157 -70.95 -19.03 -42.02
C SER A 157 -70.00 -19.04 -43.22
N THR A 158 -69.96 -20.14 -43.97
CA THR A 158 -69.45 -20.11 -45.34
C THR A 158 -70.33 -19.18 -46.19
N SER A 159 -69.79 -18.63 -47.28
CA SER A 159 -70.40 -17.52 -48.01
C SER A 159 -70.45 -17.73 -49.53
N GLY A 160 -71.66 -17.70 -50.11
CA GLY A 160 -71.83 -17.47 -51.55
C GLY A 160 -72.01 -18.70 -52.45
N GLY A 161 -72.45 -19.85 -51.92
CA GLY A 161 -72.81 -21.03 -52.71
C GLY A 161 -74.24 -21.55 -52.46
N PRO A 162 -74.70 -22.57 -53.21
CA PRO A 162 -75.93 -23.32 -52.94
C PRO A 162 -75.79 -24.25 -51.72
N SER A 163 -74.56 -24.63 -51.37
CA SER A 163 -74.18 -25.23 -50.09
C SER A 163 -73.79 -24.15 -49.07
N ARG A 164 -74.18 -24.34 -47.80
CA ARG A 164 -73.80 -23.46 -46.67
C ARG A 164 -73.47 -24.28 -45.42
N ALA A 165 -72.47 -23.86 -44.67
CA ALA A 165 -72.17 -24.40 -43.35
C ALA A 165 -72.01 -23.26 -42.34
N VAL A 166 -72.61 -23.41 -41.16
CA VAL A 166 -72.41 -22.54 -40.01
C VAL A 166 -71.63 -23.32 -38.96
N PHE A 167 -70.50 -22.79 -38.52
CA PHE A 167 -69.65 -23.45 -37.54
C PHE A 167 -69.19 -22.49 -36.44
N THR A 168 -68.97 -23.06 -35.26
CA THR A 168 -68.52 -22.38 -34.06
C THR A 168 -67.13 -22.87 -33.67
N VAL A 169 -66.21 -21.93 -33.41
CA VAL A 169 -64.93 -22.21 -32.75
C VAL A 169 -65.02 -21.72 -31.31
N THR A 170 -64.81 -22.64 -30.37
CA THR A 170 -64.66 -22.34 -28.94
C THR A 170 -63.20 -22.50 -28.55
N VAL A 171 -62.63 -21.44 -27.98
CA VAL A 171 -61.27 -21.37 -27.45
C VAL A 171 -61.37 -21.37 -25.93
N ALA A 172 -60.66 -22.26 -25.26
CA ALA A 172 -60.49 -22.25 -23.82
C ALA A 172 -59.02 -22.00 -23.46
N ALA A 173 -58.80 -21.07 -22.52
CA ALA A 173 -57.49 -20.79 -21.96
C ALA A 173 -56.97 -22.02 -21.20
N ARG A 174 -55.70 -22.36 -21.38
CA ARG A 174 -55.06 -23.45 -20.61
C ARG A 174 -54.40 -22.87 -19.36
N PRO A 175 -54.69 -23.37 -18.14
CA PRO A 175 -54.10 -22.85 -16.91
C PRO A 175 -52.56 -22.91 -16.90
N THR A 176 -51.94 -21.85 -16.38
CA THR A 176 -50.48 -21.71 -16.29
C THR A 176 -50.01 -22.07 -14.88
N SER A 177 -49.33 -23.21 -14.73
CA SER A 177 -48.62 -23.53 -13.49
C SER A 177 -47.21 -22.92 -13.52
N ILE A 178 -46.92 -22.05 -12.56
CA ILE A 178 -45.63 -21.38 -12.37
C ILE A 178 -44.91 -22.03 -11.18
N THR A 179 -43.63 -22.36 -11.35
CA THR A 179 -42.72 -22.79 -10.27
C THR A 179 -41.51 -21.87 -10.24
N ILE A 180 -41.26 -21.17 -9.14
CA ILE A 180 -40.06 -20.33 -8.95
C ILE A 180 -38.96 -21.18 -8.31
N SER A 181 -37.76 -21.17 -8.89
CA SER A 181 -36.58 -21.91 -8.40
C SER A 181 -35.52 -21.00 -7.77
N SER A 182 -35.44 -19.73 -8.15
CA SER A 182 -34.56 -18.74 -7.49
C SER A 182 -35.19 -17.34 -7.46
N PRO A 183 -35.15 -16.61 -6.32
CA PRO A 183 -35.01 -17.15 -4.97
C PRO A 183 -36.06 -18.23 -4.68
N ALA A 184 -35.73 -19.19 -3.81
CA ALA A 184 -36.71 -20.19 -3.39
C ALA A 184 -37.90 -19.51 -2.69
N PRO A 185 -39.16 -19.88 -2.99
CA PRO A 185 -40.35 -19.31 -2.33
C PRO A 185 -40.39 -19.49 -0.81
N THR A 186 -39.65 -20.47 -0.29
CA THR A 186 -39.52 -20.78 1.14
C THR A 186 -38.05 -20.75 1.56
N GLY A 187 -37.81 -20.34 2.81
CA GLY A 187 -36.46 -20.20 3.39
C GLY A 187 -36.03 -18.75 3.58
N THR A 188 -34.74 -18.54 3.82
CA THR A 188 -34.16 -17.21 4.02
C THR A 188 -34.18 -16.42 2.70
N PRO A 189 -34.69 -15.17 2.68
CA PRO A 189 -34.66 -14.32 1.48
C PRO A 189 -33.24 -14.18 0.92
N ARG A 190 -33.10 -14.21 -0.40
CA ARG A 190 -31.78 -13.99 -1.03
C ARG A 190 -31.36 -12.54 -0.82
N GLU A 191 -30.29 -12.33 -0.07
CA GLU A 191 -29.70 -11.01 0.16
C GLU A 191 -28.78 -10.60 -1.00
N PHE A 192 -28.81 -9.32 -1.37
CA PHE A 192 -27.85 -8.71 -2.31
C PHE A 192 -27.68 -7.20 -2.07
N ASP A 193 -26.52 -6.65 -2.39
CA ASP A 193 -26.24 -5.21 -2.38
C ASP A 193 -26.04 -4.65 -3.80
N PRO A 194 -27.06 -3.99 -4.38
CA PRO A 194 -26.98 -3.45 -5.73
C PRO A 194 -25.98 -2.30 -5.87
N ARG A 195 -25.55 -1.67 -4.77
CA ARG A 195 -24.51 -0.62 -4.82
C ARG A 195 -23.11 -1.18 -5.08
N LEU A 196 -22.91 -2.46 -4.81
CA LEU A 196 -21.68 -3.20 -5.17
C LEU A 196 -21.77 -3.85 -6.57
N GLY A 197 -22.86 -3.59 -7.32
CA GLY A 197 -23.11 -4.20 -8.63
C GLY A 197 -23.69 -5.63 -8.56
N GLU A 198 -24.04 -6.13 -7.37
CA GLU A 198 -24.71 -7.42 -7.22
C GLU A 198 -26.10 -7.39 -7.87
N ARG A 199 -26.52 -8.51 -8.46
CA ARG A 199 -27.83 -8.66 -9.10
C ARG A 199 -28.60 -9.85 -8.55
N LEU A 200 -29.92 -9.71 -8.50
CA LEU A 200 -30.83 -10.78 -8.21
C LEU A 200 -31.37 -11.39 -9.51
N THR A 201 -31.05 -12.66 -9.73
CA THR A 201 -31.57 -13.47 -10.83
C THR A 201 -32.83 -14.20 -10.37
N ILE A 202 -33.96 -13.97 -11.04
CA ILE A 202 -35.27 -14.55 -10.75
C ILE A 202 -35.55 -15.63 -11.79
N SER A 203 -35.56 -16.91 -11.40
CA SER A 203 -35.68 -18.04 -12.34
C SER A 203 -36.74 -19.06 -11.92
N GLY A 204 -37.21 -19.84 -12.89
CA GLY A 204 -38.24 -20.85 -12.66
C GLY A 204 -38.69 -21.57 -13.94
N SER A 205 -39.80 -22.31 -13.84
CA SER A 205 -40.41 -23.10 -14.91
C SER A 205 -41.92 -22.89 -15.04
N LEU A 206 -42.44 -23.26 -16.21
CA LEU A 206 -43.84 -23.13 -16.63
C LEU A 206 -44.36 -24.45 -17.19
N SER A 207 -45.62 -24.77 -16.93
CA SER A 207 -46.30 -25.93 -17.54
C SER A 207 -46.65 -25.75 -19.02
N VAL A 208 -46.74 -24.50 -19.49
CA VAL A 208 -47.02 -24.09 -20.87
C VAL A 208 -46.31 -22.76 -21.18
N PRO A 209 -46.07 -22.41 -22.46
CA PRO A 209 -45.66 -21.06 -22.84
C PRO A 209 -46.69 -20.00 -22.42
N SER A 210 -46.22 -18.95 -21.73
CA SER A 210 -47.08 -17.90 -21.15
C SER A 210 -46.39 -16.53 -21.14
N ALA A 211 -47.19 -15.47 -21.08
CA ALA A 211 -46.70 -14.11 -20.84
C ALA A 211 -46.61 -13.87 -19.33
N LEU A 212 -45.40 -13.68 -18.79
CA LEU A 212 -45.20 -13.48 -17.36
C LEU A 212 -44.98 -12.00 -17.04
N ARG A 213 -45.68 -11.51 -16.01
CA ARG A 213 -45.42 -10.24 -15.34
C ARG A 213 -44.67 -10.50 -14.03
N PHE A 214 -43.54 -9.80 -13.88
CA PHE A 214 -42.71 -9.80 -12.67
C PHE A 214 -42.93 -8.48 -11.93
N THR A 215 -43.69 -8.50 -10.84
CA THR A 215 -43.93 -7.33 -9.99
C THR A 215 -43.05 -7.42 -8.75
N ILE A 216 -42.30 -6.36 -8.46
CA ILE A 216 -41.46 -6.27 -7.26
C ILE A 216 -42.10 -5.26 -6.31
N THR A 217 -42.33 -5.68 -5.06
CA THR A 217 -43.05 -4.91 -4.04
C THR A 217 -42.20 -4.78 -2.77
N SER A 218 -42.00 -3.54 -2.32
CA SER A 218 -41.38 -3.22 -1.03
C SER A 218 -42.27 -3.69 0.12
N GLN A 219 -41.76 -4.53 1.02
CA GLN A 219 -42.50 -4.98 2.19
C GLN A 219 -42.69 -3.86 3.24
N ALA A 220 -41.81 -2.85 3.24
CA ALA A 220 -41.86 -1.75 4.20
C ALA A 220 -42.83 -0.62 3.80
N SER A 221 -43.03 -0.39 2.51
CA SER A 221 -43.83 0.74 1.99
C SER A 221 -45.02 0.34 1.09
N GLY A 222 -45.12 -0.93 0.68
CA GLY A 222 -46.12 -1.41 -0.28
C GLY A 222 -45.92 -0.89 -1.72
N ALA A 223 -44.95 0.01 -1.96
CA ALA A 223 -44.62 0.50 -3.29
C ALA A 223 -44.19 -0.66 -4.20
N SER A 224 -44.69 -0.69 -5.44
CA SER A 224 -44.44 -1.77 -6.39
C SER A 224 -44.22 -1.26 -7.81
N PHE A 225 -43.50 -2.05 -8.61
CA PHE A 225 -43.30 -1.79 -10.04
C PHE A 225 -43.22 -3.09 -10.84
N VAL A 226 -43.55 -3.02 -12.13
CA VAL A 226 -43.32 -4.13 -13.06
C VAL A 226 -41.86 -4.09 -13.52
N ARG A 227 -41.09 -5.11 -13.14
CA ARG A 227 -39.68 -5.26 -13.52
C ARG A 227 -39.53 -5.76 -14.96
N ALA A 228 -40.39 -6.69 -15.36
CA ALA A 228 -40.44 -7.27 -16.70
C ALA A 228 -41.86 -7.77 -16.99
N GLU A 229 -42.28 -7.67 -18.24
CA GLU A 229 -43.49 -8.29 -18.77
C GLU A 229 -43.19 -8.76 -20.19
N ALA A 230 -43.14 -10.08 -20.40
CA ALA A 230 -42.64 -10.69 -21.63
C ALA A 230 -43.19 -12.11 -21.83
N PRO A 231 -43.24 -12.62 -23.08
CA PRO A 231 -43.54 -14.02 -23.37
C PRO A 231 -42.35 -14.94 -23.09
N PHE A 232 -42.61 -16.10 -22.49
CA PHE A 232 -41.61 -17.12 -22.19
C PHE A 232 -41.98 -18.46 -22.84
N TYR A 233 -41.22 -18.86 -23.85
CA TYR A 233 -41.57 -19.99 -24.73
C TYR A 233 -40.94 -21.34 -24.31
N GLY A 234 -39.80 -21.33 -23.63
CA GLY A 234 -38.96 -22.52 -23.42
C GLY A 234 -39.31 -23.41 -22.22
N GLY A 235 -40.50 -23.28 -21.62
CA GLY A 235 -40.87 -23.96 -20.37
C GLY A 235 -40.08 -23.51 -19.13
N ALA A 236 -39.13 -22.58 -19.30
CA ALA A 236 -38.31 -21.97 -18.26
C ALA A 236 -38.25 -20.45 -18.45
N PHE A 237 -38.04 -19.72 -17.36
CA PHE A 237 -37.86 -18.27 -17.37
C PHE A 237 -36.65 -17.85 -16.54
N ASN A 238 -36.07 -16.70 -16.91
CA ASN A 238 -35.05 -16.03 -16.13
C ASN A 238 -35.14 -14.51 -16.34
N VAL A 239 -35.15 -13.73 -15.25
CA VAL A 239 -35.20 -12.25 -15.25
C VAL A 239 -34.25 -11.71 -14.19
N ASP A 240 -33.32 -10.83 -14.58
CA ASP A 240 -32.44 -10.14 -13.64
C ASP A 240 -33.07 -8.83 -13.11
N TRP A 241 -32.94 -8.62 -11.81
CA TRP A 241 -33.13 -7.34 -11.13
C TRP A 241 -31.82 -6.85 -10.54
N ASP A 242 -31.43 -5.62 -10.88
CA ASP A 242 -30.23 -4.93 -10.42
C ASP A 242 -30.48 -4.06 -9.18
N GLY A 243 -31.56 -4.33 -8.44
CA GLY A 243 -31.92 -3.60 -7.23
C GLY A 243 -32.29 -2.14 -7.46
N ARG A 244 -32.73 -1.77 -8.67
CA ARG A 244 -33.23 -0.42 -8.99
C ARG A 244 -34.75 -0.39 -9.22
N TRP A 245 -35.36 0.77 -8.98
CA TRP A 245 -36.73 1.09 -9.37
C TRP A 245 -36.78 1.51 -10.86
N SER A 246 -37.99 1.71 -11.39
CA SER A 246 -38.23 2.16 -12.77
C SER A 246 -37.71 3.57 -13.09
N ASP A 247 -37.47 4.41 -12.07
CA ASP A 247 -36.82 5.72 -12.21
C ASP A 247 -35.28 5.64 -12.22
N GLY A 248 -34.71 4.44 -12.08
CA GLY A 248 -33.27 4.18 -12.01
C GLY A 248 -32.66 4.38 -10.62
N SER A 249 -33.42 4.83 -9.61
CA SER A 249 -32.94 4.94 -8.23
C SER A 249 -32.73 3.56 -7.59
N TYR A 250 -31.83 3.46 -6.61
CA TYR A 250 -31.62 2.21 -5.87
C TYR A 250 -32.80 1.93 -4.93
N ALA A 251 -33.22 0.67 -4.88
CA ALA A 251 -34.17 0.16 -3.92
C ALA A 251 -33.64 0.36 -2.48
N PRO A 252 -34.43 0.91 -1.54
CA PRO A 252 -34.05 1.01 -0.13
C PRO A 252 -33.66 -0.33 0.50
N VAL A 253 -32.80 -0.30 1.51
CA VAL A 253 -32.49 -1.48 2.32
C VAL A 253 -33.77 -2.01 2.98
N GLY A 254 -34.07 -3.29 2.78
CA GLY A 254 -35.34 -3.87 3.23
C GLY A 254 -35.68 -5.20 2.56
N GLY A 255 -36.78 -5.81 3.01
CA GLY A 255 -37.37 -7.00 2.40
C GLY A 255 -38.28 -6.64 1.21
N TYR A 256 -38.27 -7.50 0.19
CA TYR A 256 -39.04 -7.35 -1.04
C TYR A 256 -39.76 -8.65 -1.37
N THR A 257 -41.03 -8.53 -1.73
CA THR A 257 -41.83 -9.62 -2.29
C THR A 257 -41.80 -9.49 -3.81
N ILE A 258 -41.48 -10.59 -4.48
CA ILE A 258 -41.45 -10.69 -5.94
C ILE A 258 -42.62 -11.57 -6.34
N THR A 259 -43.59 -11.03 -7.05
CA THR A 259 -44.74 -11.74 -7.59
C THR A 259 -44.50 -12.05 -9.06
N VAL A 260 -44.57 -13.33 -9.43
CA VAL A 260 -44.56 -13.81 -10.81
C VAL A 260 -45.96 -14.32 -11.13
N ALA A 261 -46.62 -13.75 -12.13
CA ALA A 261 -47.97 -14.13 -12.52
C ALA A 261 -48.15 -14.06 -14.04
N ASP A 262 -49.02 -14.91 -14.58
CA ASP A 262 -49.59 -14.79 -15.91
C ASP A 262 -50.78 -13.81 -15.83
N PRO A 263 -50.76 -12.64 -16.52
CA PRO A 263 -51.83 -11.66 -16.44
C PRO A 263 -53.20 -12.14 -16.94
N VAL A 264 -53.27 -13.23 -17.74
CA VAL A 264 -54.56 -13.80 -18.21
C VAL A 264 -55.04 -14.99 -17.36
N ASP A 265 -54.18 -15.58 -16.52
CA ASP A 265 -54.56 -16.57 -15.51
C ASP A 265 -54.30 -16.03 -14.10
N GLY A 266 -55.30 -15.38 -13.51
CA GLY A 266 -55.21 -14.82 -12.16
C GLY A 266 -54.91 -15.83 -11.05
N GLY A 267 -55.11 -17.14 -11.27
CA GLY A 267 -54.76 -18.21 -10.32
C GLY A 267 -53.29 -18.64 -10.38
N SER A 268 -52.57 -18.23 -11.43
CA SER A 268 -51.16 -18.60 -11.66
C SER A 268 -50.18 -17.95 -10.66
N ALA A 269 -50.57 -16.85 -10.00
CA ALA A 269 -49.66 -16.00 -9.25
C ALA A 269 -48.87 -16.77 -8.17
N ARG A 270 -47.54 -16.60 -8.18
CA ARG A 270 -46.61 -17.13 -7.18
C ARG A 270 -45.73 -16.02 -6.64
N THR A 271 -45.30 -16.16 -5.39
CA THR A 271 -44.44 -15.19 -4.73
C THR A 271 -43.13 -15.82 -4.28
N THR A 272 -42.08 -15.01 -4.24
CA THR A 272 -40.80 -15.31 -3.61
C THR A 272 -40.26 -14.06 -2.91
N GLN A 273 -39.18 -14.19 -2.13
CA GLN A 273 -38.64 -13.11 -1.31
C GLN A 273 -37.16 -12.85 -1.59
N ALA A 274 -36.80 -11.56 -1.58
CA ALA A 274 -35.43 -11.08 -1.63
C ALA A 274 -35.23 -9.98 -0.59
N ARG A 275 -33.98 -9.67 -0.27
CA ARG A 275 -33.63 -8.58 0.65
C ARG A 275 -32.53 -7.73 0.05
N VAL A 276 -32.79 -6.44 -0.12
CA VAL A 276 -31.75 -5.47 -0.45
C VAL A 276 -31.04 -5.11 0.85
N ILE A 277 -29.73 -5.28 0.87
CA ILE A 277 -28.86 -4.93 2.00
C ILE A 277 -27.86 -3.84 1.59
N GLN A 278 -27.22 -3.22 2.58
CA GLN A 278 -26.09 -2.33 2.36
C GLN A 278 -24.91 -2.87 3.16
N ARG A 279 -23.93 -3.45 2.45
CA ARG A 279 -22.67 -3.92 3.03
C ARG A 279 -21.70 -2.74 3.14
N VAL A 280 -20.82 -2.78 4.13
CA VAL A 280 -19.68 -1.86 4.17
C VAL A 280 -18.75 -2.21 3.00
N ALA A 281 -18.39 -1.19 2.21
CA ALA A 281 -17.43 -1.33 1.12
C ALA A 281 -16.06 -1.74 1.68
N LEU A 282 -15.40 -2.70 1.02
CA LEU A 282 -14.07 -3.14 1.41
C LEU A 282 -13.03 -2.17 0.84
N ALA A 283 -12.09 -1.74 1.67
CA ALA A 283 -10.96 -0.91 1.30
C ALA A 283 -9.82 -1.13 2.31
N PHE A 284 -8.59 -0.82 1.91
CA PHE A 284 -7.47 -0.65 2.82
C PHE A 284 -7.50 0.78 3.37
N ALA A 285 -7.70 0.94 4.68
CA ALA A 285 -7.59 2.23 5.36
C ALA A 285 -6.16 2.46 5.87
N ASP A 286 -5.80 3.72 6.14
CA ASP A 286 -4.58 4.14 6.82
C ASP A 286 -3.27 3.55 6.27
N MET A 287 -3.17 3.48 4.93
CA MET A 287 -2.02 2.88 4.25
C MET A 287 -0.72 3.70 4.45
N THR A 288 0.16 3.15 5.28
CA THR A 288 1.41 3.77 5.73
C THR A 288 2.62 2.93 5.33
N SER A 289 3.81 3.54 5.36
CA SER A 289 5.08 2.82 5.25
C SER A 289 6.03 3.27 6.36
N GLN A 290 6.92 2.38 6.77
CA GLN A 290 8.03 2.66 7.66
C GLN A 290 9.33 2.13 7.00
N PRO A 291 10.29 3.01 6.63
CA PRO A 291 10.21 4.47 6.74
C PRO A 291 9.12 5.11 5.84
N ALA A 292 8.67 6.31 6.22
CA ALA A 292 7.54 6.98 5.59
C ALA A 292 7.85 7.56 4.20
N THR A 293 9.09 8.01 4.00
CA THR A 293 9.68 8.56 2.77
C THR A 293 11.17 8.21 2.70
N ASN A 294 11.76 8.38 1.52
CA ASN A 294 13.18 8.20 1.20
C ASN A 294 13.84 6.98 1.85
N TRP A 295 13.34 5.79 1.52
CA TRP A 295 13.83 4.55 2.10
C TRP A 295 15.22 4.20 1.55
N GLN A 296 16.20 4.13 2.45
CA GLN A 296 17.54 3.65 2.14
C GLN A 296 17.55 2.13 2.30
N TYR A 297 17.51 1.36 1.21
CA TYR A 297 17.40 -0.11 1.28
C TYR A 297 18.51 -0.80 2.10
N ARG A 298 19.70 -0.17 2.17
CA ARG A 298 20.83 -0.62 3.01
C ARG A 298 20.58 -0.48 4.51
N SER A 299 19.60 0.32 4.96
CA SER A 299 19.19 0.45 6.36
C SER A 299 18.04 -0.50 6.76
N GLY A 300 17.83 -1.57 5.98
CA GLY A 300 16.91 -2.66 6.33
C GLY A 300 15.58 -2.63 5.57
N PRO A 301 14.63 -3.53 5.92
CA PRO A 301 13.40 -3.71 5.18
C PRO A 301 12.44 -2.52 5.29
N ILE A 302 11.70 -2.20 4.23
CA ILE A 302 10.52 -1.35 4.36
C ILE A 302 9.33 -2.18 4.82
N VAL A 303 8.55 -1.66 5.76
CA VAL A 303 7.27 -2.23 6.18
C VAL A 303 6.14 -1.36 5.64
N VAL A 304 5.14 -1.97 5.01
CA VAL A 304 3.91 -1.32 4.55
C VAL A 304 2.74 -1.87 5.34
N SER A 305 1.95 -0.97 5.92
CA SER A 305 0.86 -1.30 6.84
C SER A 305 -0.45 -0.65 6.41
N ALA A 306 -1.58 -1.27 6.74
CA ALA A 306 -2.93 -0.75 6.52
C ALA A 306 -3.92 -1.37 7.52
N VAL A 307 -5.15 -0.88 7.56
CA VAL A 307 -6.27 -1.46 8.32
C VAL A 307 -7.31 -2.02 7.36
N VAL A 308 -7.82 -3.23 7.64
CA VAL A 308 -8.86 -3.89 6.84
C VAL A 308 -10.13 -4.16 7.67
N PRO A 309 -11.34 -3.77 7.19
CA PRO A 309 -12.59 -3.94 7.95
C PRO A 309 -13.15 -5.38 7.99
N ALA A 310 -12.53 -6.33 7.27
CA ALA A 310 -12.97 -7.72 7.20
C ALA A 310 -11.78 -8.68 7.21
N ALA A 311 -11.99 -9.88 7.75
CA ALA A 311 -11.02 -10.98 7.62
C ALA A 311 -10.94 -11.46 6.17
N GLY A 312 -9.76 -11.93 5.76
CA GLY A 312 -9.50 -12.29 4.37
C GLY A 312 -8.07 -12.75 4.12
N THR A 313 -7.75 -12.95 2.85
CA THR A 313 -6.40 -13.28 2.37
C THR A 313 -5.82 -12.10 1.59
N PHE A 314 -4.61 -11.68 1.98
CA PHE A 314 -3.99 -10.43 1.56
C PHE A 314 -2.53 -10.63 1.15
N ARG A 315 -2.03 -9.76 0.28
CA ARG A 315 -0.62 -9.72 -0.15
C ARG A 315 -0.14 -8.31 -0.45
N MET A 316 1.17 -8.16 -0.49
CA MET A 316 1.84 -6.99 -1.03
C MET A 316 2.57 -7.34 -2.32
N ARG A 317 2.41 -6.51 -3.35
CA ARG A 317 3.23 -6.47 -4.56
C ARG A 317 4.07 -5.21 -4.54
N VAL A 318 5.27 -5.27 -5.09
CA VAL A 318 6.14 -4.12 -5.29
C VAL A 318 6.47 -3.99 -6.76
N LEU A 319 6.26 -2.80 -7.32
CA LEU A 319 6.46 -2.50 -8.72
C LEU A 319 7.48 -1.37 -8.91
N ARG A 320 8.28 -1.46 -9.97
CA ARG A 320 9.20 -0.41 -10.43
C ARG A 320 8.95 -0.17 -11.92
N GLY A 321 8.62 1.07 -12.29
CA GLY A 321 8.28 1.39 -13.68
C GLY A 321 7.10 0.58 -14.26
N GLY A 322 6.18 0.13 -13.40
CA GLY A 322 5.06 -0.76 -13.77
C GLY A 322 5.39 -2.25 -13.82
N VAL A 323 6.67 -2.65 -13.71
CA VAL A 323 7.09 -4.06 -13.65
C VAL A 323 7.10 -4.52 -12.20
N GLU A 324 6.52 -5.69 -11.92
CA GLU A 324 6.60 -6.31 -10.60
C GLU A 324 8.01 -6.83 -10.31
N VAL A 325 8.61 -6.38 -9.22
CA VAL A 325 9.96 -6.76 -8.78
C VAL A 325 9.95 -7.67 -7.54
N PHE A 326 8.87 -7.66 -6.77
CA PHE A 326 8.71 -8.49 -5.57
C PHE A 326 7.22 -8.70 -5.25
N ARG A 327 6.91 -9.83 -4.61
CA ARG A 327 5.58 -10.16 -4.09
C ARG A 327 5.73 -10.99 -2.82
N THR A 328 4.92 -10.71 -1.80
CA THR A 328 4.80 -11.60 -0.63
C THR A 328 3.95 -12.82 -0.96
N ALA A 329 4.07 -13.89 -0.19
CA ALA A 329 3.04 -14.93 -0.20
C ALA A 329 1.65 -14.34 0.10
N ASP A 330 0.59 -15.02 -0.34
CA ASP A 330 -0.79 -14.73 0.05
C ASP A 330 -0.97 -15.15 1.52
N VAL A 331 -1.41 -14.24 2.40
CA VAL A 331 -1.51 -14.51 3.85
C VAL A 331 -2.89 -14.15 4.39
N ARG A 332 -3.51 -15.11 5.09
CA ARG A 332 -4.79 -14.89 5.78
C ARG A 332 -4.60 -14.04 7.04
N ARG A 333 -5.50 -13.08 7.25
CA ARG A 333 -5.53 -12.16 8.40
C ARG A 333 -6.98 -11.95 8.87
N ALA A 334 -7.13 -11.66 10.16
CA ALA A 334 -8.38 -11.15 10.70
C ALA A 334 -8.62 -9.69 10.27
N ALA A 335 -9.81 -9.16 10.54
CA ALA A 335 -10.04 -7.72 10.46
C ALA A 335 -9.14 -6.96 11.46
N GLY A 336 -8.71 -5.75 11.09
CA GLY A 336 -7.78 -4.93 11.88
C GLY A 336 -6.49 -4.61 11.13
N PRO A 337 -5.37 -4.34 11.84
CA PRO A 337 -4.09 -4.01 11.22
C PRO A 337 -3.48 -5.18 10.43
N VAL A 338 -2.99 -4.89 9.24
CA VAL A 338 -2.18 -5.79 8.42
C VAL A 338 -0.87 -5.10 8.04
N SER A 339 0.22 -5.86 7.99
CA SER A 339 1.53 -5.35 7.59
C SER A 339 2.32 -6.39 6.79
N PHE A 340 3.15 -5.88 5.88
CA PHE A 340 4.00 -6.65 4.98
C PHE A 340 5.38 -6.00 4.93
N SER A 341 6.45 -6.79 4.94
CA SER A 341 7.83 -6.30 4.83
C SER A 341 8.45 -6.66 3.49
N TRP A 342 9.36 -5.81 3.03
CA TRP A 342 10.24 -6.09 1.88
C TRP A 342 11.65 -5.64 2.20
N THR A 343 12.63 -6.56 2.08
CA THR A 343 14.04 -6.27 2.35
C THR A 343 14.71 -5.39 1.30
N GLY A 344 14.06 -5.17 0.16
CA GLY A 344 14.70 -4.55 -1.02
C GLY A 344 15.29 -5.57 -1.99
N ARG A 345 15.22 -6.87 -1.67
CA ARG A 345 15.64 -7.93 -2.58
C ARG A 345 14.52 -8.28 -3.57
N HIS A 346 14.80 -8.17 -4.86
CA HIS A 346 13.89 -8.52 -5.94
C HIS A 346 13.71 -10.04 -6.01
N ALA A 347 12.68 -10.50 -6.73
CA ALA A 347 12.37 -11.92 -6.91
C ALA A 347 13.46 -12.71 -7.67
N ASP A 348 14.27 -12.03 -8.49
CA ASP A 348 15.45 -12.61 -9.16
C ASP A 348 16.69 -12.68 -8.25
N GLY A 349 16.58 -12.19 -7.01
CA GLY A 349 17.66 -12.15 -6.03
C GLY A 349 18.55 -10.92 -6.10
N SER A 350 18.35 -10.02 -7.07
CA SER A 350 19.03 -8.72 -7.15
C SER A 350 18.52 -7.74 -6.08
N TRP A 351 19.20 -6.61 -5.91
CA TRP A 351 18.84 -5.59 -4.92
C TRP A 351 18.15 -4.38 -5.54
N ALA A 352 17.31 -3.72 -4.75
CA ALA A 352 16.77 -2.40 -5.05
C ALA A 352 17.90 -1.41 -5.35
N THR A 353 17.64 -0.53 -6.32
CA THR A 353 18.55 0.56 -6.67
C THR A 353 17.77 1.87 -6.58
N PRO A 354 18.44 3.05 -6.52
CA PRO A 354 17.75 4.32 -6.41
C PRO A 354 16.65 4.53 -7.47
N GLY A 355 15.52 5.09 -7.05
CA GLY A 355 14.36 5.32 -7.91
C GLY A 355 13.03 5.30 -7.15
N SER A 356 11.93 5.22 -7.88
CA SER A 356 10.58 5.18 -7.29
C SER A 356 9.98 3.79 -7.36
N TYR A 357 9.46 3.30 -6.23
CA TYR A 357 8.81 2.01 -6.10
C TYR A 357 7.36 2.18 -5.62
N VAL A 358 6.45 1.40 -6.22
CA VAL A 358 5.02 1.40 -5.89
C VAL A 358 4.70 0.12 -5.13
N PHE A 359 4.20 0.27 -3.91
CA PHE A 359 3.78 -0.80 -3.04
C PHE A 359 2.27 -0.94 -3.14
N THR A 360 1.78 -2.06 -3.65
CA THR A 360 0.35 -2.31 -3.88
C THR A 360 -0.13 -3.42 -2.96
N LEU A 361 -1.13 -3.13 -2.12
CA LEU A 361 -1.84 -4.11 -1.32
C LEU A 361 -3.05 -4.62 -2.11
N GLU A 362 -3.21 -5.94 -2.13
CA GLU A 362 -4.31 -6.65 -2.80
C GLU A 362 -4.86 -7.74 -1.87
N GLY A 363 -6.12 -8.12 -2.04
CA GLY A 363 -6.70 -9.22 -1.28
C GLY A 363 -8.18 -9.47 -1.56
N ALA A 364 -8.73 -10.48 -0.89
CA ALA A 364 -10.16 -10.79 -0.86
C ALA A 364 -10.58 -11.14 0.57
N ALA A 365 -11.78 -10.73 0.96
CA ALA A 365 -12.39 -11.13 2.21
C ALA A 365 -12.76 -12.63 2.20
N ASP A 366 -12.89 -13.22 3.38
CA ASP A 366 -13.34 -14.61 3.55
C ASP A 366 -14.76 -14.86 2.98
N ASP A 367 -15.55 -13.79 2.75
CA ASP A 367 -16.87 -13.84 2.07
C ASP A 367 -16.80 -13.75 0.53
N GLY A 368 -15.59 -13.78 -0.04
CA GLY A 368 -15.33 -13.77 -1.49
C GLY A 368 -15.28 -12.38 -2.14
N ARG A 369 -15.62 -11.30 -1.42
CA ARG A 369 -15.53 -9.94 -1.98
C ARG A 369 -14.08 -9.49 -2.10
N ALA A 370 -13.71 -8.93 -3.25
CA ALA A 370 -12.37 -8.38 -3.48
C ALA A 370 -12.16 -7.05 -2.72
N PHE A 371 -10.95 -6.82 -2.25
CA PHE A 371 -10.47 -5.50 -1.85
C PHE A 371 -9.94 -4.76 -3.09
N PRO A 372 -10.40 -3.52 -3.37
CA PRO A 372 -9.76 -2.66 -4.35
C PRO A 372 -8.28 -2.46 -4.01
N ALA A 373 -7.41 -2.57 -5.02
CA ALA A 373 -5.98 -2.46 -4.82
C ALA A 373 -5.60 -1.05 -4.32
N ALA A 374 -4.93 -0.96 -3.16
CA ALA A 374 -4.43 0.29 -2.61
C ALA A 374 -2.93 0.39 -2.86
N SER A 375 -2.44 1.57 -3.28
CA SER A 375 -1.03 1.74 -3.64
C SER A 375 -0.38 2.94 -2.93
N ARG A 376 0.86 2.76 -2.49
CA ARG A 376 1.72 3.81 -1.93
C ARG A 376 3.03 3.86 -2.68
N THR A 377 3.42 5.04 -3.13
CA THR A 377 4.72 5.25 -3.79
C THR A 377 5.75 5.68 -2.74
N VAL A 378 6.92 5.04 -2.74
CA VAL A 378 8.04 5.39 -1.86
C VAL A 378 9.31 5.57 -2.71
N PRO A 379 10.01 6.73 -2.60
CA PRO A 379 11.31 6.89 -3.21
C PRO A 379 12.36 6.09 -2.43
N VAL A 380 13.28 5.47 -3.16
CA VAL A 380 14.42 4.71 -2.67
C VAL A 380 15.69 5.44 -3.06
N SER A 381 16.61 5.58 -2.12
CA SER A 381 17.95 6.13 -2.35
C SER A 381 19.02 5.17 -1.85
N ASP A 382 20.27 5.40 -2.28
CA ASP A 382 21.41 4.94 -1.49
C ASP A 382 21.51 5.80 -0.20
N PRO A 383 22.10 5.26 0.89
CA PRO A 383 22.51 6.06 2.03
C PRO A 383 23.72 6.97 1.66
N PRO A 384 24.01 8.01 2.46
CA PRO A 384 25.29 8.72 2.40
C PRO A 384 26.48 7.76 2.38
N ALA A 385 27.54 8.12 1.66
CA ALA A 385 28.78 7.34 1.65
C ALA A 385 29.44 7.34 3.05
N GLY A 386 30.19 6.29 3.39
CA GLY A 386 30.74 6.13 4.74
C GLY A 386 29.72 5.57 5.72
N LEU A 387 30.17 4.76 6.68
CA LEU A 387 29.35 4.28 7.80
C LEU A 387 30.24 4.36 9.02
N GLU A 388 29.90 5.23 9.95
CA GLU A 388 30.64 5.48 11.18
C GLU A 388 29.66 5.50 12.35
N VAL A 389 30.12 5.10 13.53
CA VAL A 389 29.29 5.02 14.73
C VAL A 389 30.05 5.50 15.95
N TYR A 390 29.41 6.36 16.72
CA TYR A 390 29.95 6.95 17.93
C TYR A 390 28.95 6.78 19.07
N ALA A 391 29.43 6.81 20.31
CA ALA A 391 28.57 6.78 21.48
C ALA A 391 29.15 7.53 22.67
N LEU A 392 28.25 8.09 23.47
CA LEU A 392 28.52 8.78 24.72
C LEU A 392 27.47 8.38 25.77
N ALA A 393 27.80 8.58 27.04
CA ALA A 393 26.82 8.51 28.11
C ALA A 393 25.88 9.73 28.07
N GLU A 394 24.64 9.54 28.53
CA GLU A 394 23.66 10.60 28.69
C GLU A 394 22.99 10.46 30.08
N PRO A 395 23.16 11.44 30.99
CA PRO A 395 24.00 12.64 30.86
C PRO A 395 25.49 12.29 30.72
N GLY A 396 26.28 13.20 30.11
CA GLY A 396 27.68 12.94 29.74
C GLY A 396 28.62 12.62 30.91
N VAL A 397 28.24 13.03 32.14
CA VAL A 397 29.08 12.87 33.34
C VAL A 397 28.24 12.45 34.55
N PRO A 398 27.78 11.19 34.63
CA PRO A 398 26.89 10.73 35.70
C PRO A 398 27.51 10.84 37.10
N ALA A 399 28.84 10.65 37.22
CA ALA A 399 29.59 10.76 38.47
C ALA A 399 29.52 12.15 39.15
N VAL A 400 29.23 13.24 38.42
CA VAL A 400 29.08 14.59 39.01
C VAL A 400 27.94 14.63 40.03
N ASN A 401 26.84 13.94 39.73
CA ASN A 401 25.75 13.80 40.67
C ASN A 401 25.09 12.41 40.54
N PRO A 402 25.44 11.47 41.44
CA PRO A 402 24.88 10.13 41.47
C PRO A 402 23.35 10.04 41.53
N GLN A 403 22.65 11.10 41.94
CA GLN A 403 21.18 11.12 41.93
C GLN A 403 20.61 11.24 40.51
N ALA A 404 21.43 11.58 39.51
CA ALA A 404 21.09 11.53 38.08
C ALA A 404 21.38 10.15 37.42
N VAL A 405 21.99 9.20 38.16
CA VAL A 405 22.33 7.86 37.67
C VAL A 405 21.10 7.00 37.33
N PRO A 406 19.97 7.05 38.07
CA PRO A 406 18.73 6.40 37.65
C PRO A 406 18.19 7.03 36.35
N GLY A 407 18.39 6.33 35.24
CA GLY A 407 18.03 6.80 33.89
C GLY A 407 19.22 7.12 33.00
N THR A 408 20.47 7.02 33.49
CA THR A 408 21.65 7.13 32.61
C THR A 408 21.59 6.08 31.49
N SER A 409 21.89 6.53 30.28
CA SER A 409 21.90 5.71 29.09
C SER A 409 23.20 5.88 28.30
N ILE A 410 23.48 4.96 27.38
CA ILE A 410 24.45 5.16 26.32
C ILE A 410 23.66 5.53 25.06
N ARG A 411 23.92 6.71 24.51
CA ARG A 411 23.38 7.19 23.23
C ARG A 411 24.40 6.92 22.14
N ALA A 412 24.00 6.13 21.15
CA ALA A 412 24.82 5.77 19.99
C ALA A 412 24.27 6.43 18.73
N THR A 413 25.12 7.11 17.96
CA THR A 413 24.73 7.82 16.74
C THR A 413 25.54 7.31 15.56
N VAL A 414 24.87 7.10 14.42
CA VAL A 414 25.45 6.64 13.16
C VAL A 414 25.44 7.77 12.14
N VAL A 415 26.57 7.96 11.47
CA VAL A 415 26.77 9.01 10.48
C VAL A 415 27.39 8.49 9.18
N GLY A 416 27.26 9.27 8.12
CA GLY A 416 28.06 9.14 6.90
C GLY A 416 29.45 9.77 7.05
N ALA A 417 30.28 9.65 6.01
CA ALA A 417 31.59 10.33 5.91
C ALA A 417 31.48 11.85 5.78
N ASP A 418 30.27 12.39 5.58
CA ASP A 418 29.93 13.81 5.67
C ASP A 418 29.41 14.21 7.06
N HIS A 419 29.51 13.29 8.03
CA HIS A 419 29.02 13.37 9.42
C HIS A 419 27.50 13.65 9.54
N THR A 420 26.74 13.52 8.45
CA THR A 420 25.29 13.60 8.49
C THR A 420 24.66 12.34 9.06
N ALA A 421 23.55 12.50 9.80
CA ALA A 421 22.83 11.39 10.42
C ALA A 421 22.39 10.33 9.38
N ARG A 422 22.90 9.10 9.54
CA ARG A 422 22.74 8.01 8.58
C ARG A 422 22.05 6.81 9.24
N PRO A 423 20.86 6.39 8.79
CA PRO A 423 20.24 5.16 9.27
C PRO A 423 21.09 3.90 9.03
N ALA A 424 21.29 3.11 10.09
CA ALA A 424 21.83 1.75 10.01
C ALA A 424 20.69 0.71 10.04
N ALA A 425 20.92 -0.47 9.47
CA ALA A 425 19.96 -1.57 9.58
C ALA A 425 19.91 -2.12 11.01
N ARG A 426 21.05 -2.14 11.69
CA ARG A 426 21.20 -2.55 13.08
C ARG A 426 22.18 -1.61 13.78
N ILE A 427 21.82 -1.14 14.98
CA ILE A 427 22.75 -0.57 15.96
C ILE A 427 22.68 -1.44 17.20
N THR A 428 23.81 -1.96 17.63
CA THR A 428 23.96 -2.82 18.80
C THR A 428 24.80 -2.08 19.85
N VAL A 429 24.25 -1.92 21.06
CA VAL A 429 24.96 -1.34 22.20
C VAL A 429 25.32 -2.47 23.16
N GLU A 430 26.63 -2.68 23.33
CA GLU A 430 27.20 -3.62 24.29
C GLU A 430 27.67 -2.87 25.54
N MET A 431 27.46 -3.46 26.72
CA MET A 431 27.94 -2.91 27.98
C MET A 431 28.52 -4.01 28.88
N SER A 432 29.42 -3.61 29.76
CA SER A 432 29.97 -4.40 30.86
C SER A 432 30.15 -3.47 32.08
N PRO A 433 30.07 -3.97 33.32
CA PRO A 433 30.64 -3.27 34.46
C PRO A 433 32.12 -2.96 34.19
N ALA A 434 32.56 -1.79 34.63
CA ALA A 434 33.97 -1.38 34.68
C ALA A 434 34.36 -1.03 36.13
N GLY A 435 35.64 -1.23 36.45
CA GLY A 435 36.22 -0.74 37.70
C GLY A 435 36.83 0.64 37.53
N TRP A 436 37.20 1.25 38.66
CA TRP A 436 37.89 2.55 38.73
C TRP A 436 39.21 2.59 37.95
N ILE A 437 39.74 3.80 37.76
CA ILE A 437 41.12 4.01 37.29
C ILE A 437 42.08 3.15 38.13
N GLY A 438 42.97 2.41 37.49
CA GLY A 438 43.89 1.47 38.15
C GLY A 438 43.26 0.20 38.76
N ARG A 439 41.93 0.00 38.65
CA ARG A 439 41.21 -1.19 39.15
C ARG A 439 40.53 -1.95 38.00
N PRO A 440 41.27 -2.69 37.15
CA PRO A 440 40.69 -3.52 36.10
C PRO A 440 39.67 -4.52 36.63
N VAL A 441 38.62 -4.73 35.83
CA VAL A 441 37.65 -5.84 36.02
C VAL A 441 37.62 -6.70 34.77
N THR A 442 37.23 -7.96 34.92
CA THR A 442 36.98 -8.84 33.78
C THR A 442 35.77 -8.32 32.99
N LEU A 443 35.97 -8.00 31.72
CA LEU A 443 34.94 -7.57 30.80
C LEU A 443 34.00 -8.75 30.53
N THR A 444 32.71 -8.57 30.84
CA THR A 444 31.64 -9.54 30.57
C THR A 444 30.60 -8.88 29.66
N PRO A 445 30.97 -8.57 28.42
CA PRO A 445 30.17 -7.72 27.56
C PRO A 445 28.89 -8.42 27.16
N ARG A 446 27.76 -7.71 27.23
CA ARG A 446 26.49 -8.18 26.69
C ARG A 446 25.80 -7.10 25.90
N VAL A 447 25.04 -7.52 24.89
CA VAL A 447 24.11 -6.64 24.17
C VAL A 447 23.01 -6.21 25.14
N VAL A 448 22.96 -4.91 25.44
CA VAL A 448 21.92 -4.30 26.27
C VAL A 448 20.75 -3.84 25.39
N ARG A 449 21.06 -3.33 24.20
CA ARG A 449 20.06 -2.84 23.25
C ARG A 449 20.46 -3.15 21.82
N THR A 450 19.47 -3.53 21.02
CA THR A 450 19.55 -3.49 19.56
C THR A 450 18.44 -2.58 19.04
N CYS A 451 18.81 -1.55 18.27
CA CYS A 451 17.87 -0.75 17.51
C CYS A 451 17.98 -1.12 16.02
N LEU A 452 16.88 -0.97 15.29
CA LEU A 452 16.78 -1.33 13.87
C LEU A 452 16.31 -0.11 13.07
N GLN A 453 16.92 0.10 11.90
CA GLN A 453 16.47 1.10 10.90
C GLN A 453 16.46 2.55 11.40
N VAL A 454 17.43 2.91 12.24
CA VAL A 454 17.56 4.22 12.88
C VAL A 454 18.99 4.74 12.75
N SER A 455 19.15 6.06 12.80
CA SER A 455 20.46 6.72 12.90
C SER A 455 20.93 6.91 14.34
N GLU A 456 20.06 6.68 15.33
CA GLU A 456 20.37 6.81 16.75
C GLU A 456 19.78 5.64 17.55
N CYS A 457 20.51 5.17 18.56
CA CYS A 457 20.07 4.13 19.48
C CYS A 457 20.44 4.50 20.93
N GLN A 458 19.42 4.75 21.76
CA GLN A 458 19.59 5.00 23.18
C GLN A 458 19.37 3.70 23.96
N ALA A 459 20.29 3.39 24.89
CA ALA A 459 20.28 2.17 25.69
C ALA A 459 20.43 2.51 27.18
N VAL A 460 19.37 2.35 27.96
CA VAL A 460 19.42 2.57 29.42
C VAL A 460 20.36 1.54 30.07
N ILE A 461 21.24 2.00 30.96
CA ILE A 461 22.20 1.13 31.64
C ILE A 461 21.46 0.19 32.61
N PRO A 462 21.63 -1.15 32.51
CA PRO A 462 20.97 -2.11 33.40
C PRO A 462 21.41 -1.97 34.85
N ALA A 463 20.49 -2.20 35.79
CA ALA A 463 20.71 -1.96 37.23
C ALA A 463 21.93 -2.68 37.84
N ASP A 464 22.31 -3.86 37.33
CA ASP A 464 23.49 -4.62 37.77
C ASP A 464 24.82 -4.02 37.26
N ILE A 465 24.80 -3.32 36.12
CA ILE A 465 25.93 -2.51 35.64
C ILE A 465 25.93 -1.16 36.37
N LEU A 466 24.75 -0.60 36.60
CA LEU A 466 24.52 0.68 37.27
C LEU A 466 24.99 0.68 38.74
N ALA A 467 24.94 -0.47 39.40
CA ALA A 467 25.48 -0.69 40.74
C ALA A 467 27.03 -0.71 40.79
N GLY A 468 27.70 -0.68 39.64
CA GLY A 468 29.15 -0.62 39.53
C GLY A 468 29.73 0.79 39.73
N ALA A 469 31.06 0.86 39.76
CA ALA A 469 31.79 2.12 39.77
C ALA A 469 31.64 2.88 38.43
N ALA A 470 31.73 2.14 37.33
CA ALA A 470 31.79 2.65 35.98
C ALA A 470 31.14 1.66 34.99
N VAL A 471 30.81 2.14 33.80
CA VAL A 471 30.37 1.31 32.67
C VAL A 471 31.45 1.30 31.60
N ALA A 472 31.82 0.12 31.11
CA ALA A 472 32.46 -0.03 29.81
C ALA A 472 31.37 -0.22 28.76
N TYR A 473 31.43 0.50 27.65
CA TYR A 473 30.49 0.34 26.54
C TYR A 473 31.21 0.29 25.19
N ARG A 474 30.55 -0.37 24.24
CA ARG A 474 30.95 -0.46 22.84
C ARG A 474 29.71 -0.43 21.97
N VAL A 475 29.82 0.17 20.79
CA VAL A 475 28.72 0.24 19.83
C VAL A 475 29.14 -0.26 18.46
N THR A 476 28.23 -0.99 17.81
CA THR A 476 28.41 -1.49 16.45
C THR A 476 27.18 -1.17 15.62
N ALA A 477 27.39 -0.59 14.43
CA ALA A 477 26.36 -0.35 13.43
C ALA A 477 26.63 -1.20 12.19
N SER A 478 25.60 -1.74 11.55
CA SER A 478 25.73 -2.47 10.29
C SER A 478 24.65 -2.08 9.27
N GLU A 479 25.00 -2.20 7.99
CA GLU A 479 24.03 -2.31 6.90
C GLU A 479 23.24 -3.61 6.98
N ALA A 480 22.22 -3.75 6.13
CA ALA A 480 21.34 -4.91 6.08
C ALA A 480 22.08 -6.18 5.61
N ASP A 481 21.84 -7.29 6.30
CA ASP A 481 22.51 -8.56 6.03
C ASP A 481 22.37 -8.99 4.55
N GLY A 482 23.49 -9.14 3.85
CA GLY A 482 23.55 -9.62 2.47
C GLY A 482 23.43 -8.56 1.37
N VAL A 483 23.43 -7.26 1.68
CA VAL A 483 23.60 -6.22 0.64
C VAL A 483 25.01 -6.29 0.02
N PRO A 484 25.18 -5.88 -1.26
CA PRO A 484 26.51 -5.87 -1.88
C PRO A 484 27.42 -4.87 -1.15
N ASP A 485 28.65 -5.27 -0.83
CA ASP A 485 29.62 -4.45 -0.09
C ASP A 485 29.09 -3.97 1.28
N MET A 486 28.36 -4.84 1.99
CA MET A 486 27.80 -4.60 3.32
C MET A 486 28.85 -4.02 4.28
N ARG A 487 28.56 -2.84 4.81
CA ARG A 487 29.43 -2.14 5.78
C ARG A 487 29.04 -2.43 7.21
N THR A 488 30.05 -2.54 8.07
CA THR A 488 29.93 -2.58 9.53
C THR A 488 30.92 -1.58 10.11
N ALA A 489 30.48 -0.80 11.08
CA ALA A 489 31.29 0.14 11.84
C ALA A 489 31.21 -0.25 13.33
N THR A 490 32.34 -0.24 14.01
CA THR A 490 32.42 -0.54 15.45
C THR A 490 33.30 0.52 16.10
N ALA A 491 32.75 1.21 17.10
CA ALA A 491 33.55 2.08 17.95
C ALA A 491 34.43 1.22 18.88
N ASP A 492 35.57 1.75 19.31
CA ASP A 492 36.36 1.12 20.38
C ASP A 492 35.60 1.12 21.72
N TRP A 493 36.06 0.28 22.65
CA TRP A 493 35.55 0.30 24.02
C TRP A 493 35.86 1.66 24.67
N ARG A 494 34.87 2.21 25.38
CA ARG A 494 35.01 3.43 26.19
C ARG A 494 34.49 3.19 27.60
N ILE A 495 34.98 3.97 28.56
CA ILE A 495 34.57 3.92 29.97
C ILE A 495 34.00 5.27 30.39
N THR A 496 32.88 5.22 31.13
CA THR A 496 32.30 6.36 31.85
C THR A 496 32.12 5.99 33.32
N ASP A 497 32.53 6.88 34.23
CA ASP A 497 32.30 6.74 35.67
C ASP A 497 30.83 7.06 36.01
N LEU A 498 30.20 6.16 36.77
CA LEU A 498 28.80 6.26 37.15
C LEU A 498 28.62 6.91 38.51
N ASN A 499 29.56 6.65 39.42
CA ASN A 499 29.59 7.18 40.78
C ASN A 499 30.90 7.96 40.98
N PRO A 500 31.04 8.84 41.98
CA PRO A 500 32.34 9.37 42.39
C PRO A 500 33.20 8.27 43.04
N PRO A 501 34.53 8.39 43.01
CA PRO A 501 35.39 7.40 43.65
C PRO A 501 35.24 7.47 45.16
N GLU A 502 35.21 6.30 45.80
CA GLU A 502 35.49 6.24 47.23
C GLU A 502 36.88 6.85 47.47
N PRO A 503 37.06 7.77 48.43
CA PRO A 503 38.36 8.36 48.71
C PRO A 503 39.39 7.26 48.97
N SER A 504 40.44 7.23 48.14
CA SER A 504 41.47 6.19 48.25
C SER A 504 42.15 6.30 49.62
N GLN A 505 42.13 5.22 50.41
CA GLN A 505 42.86 5.15 51.68
C GLN A 505 44.39 4.96 51.51
N THR A 506 44.88 5.01 50.26
CA THR A 506 46.30 4.85 49.90
C THR A 506 46.95 6.20 49.56
N PRO A 507 48.21 6.47 49.97
CA PRO A 507 48.78 7.82 49.85
C PRO A 507 49.20 8.25 48.44
N GLU A 508 49.17 7.36 47.45
CA GLU A 508 49.83 7.59 46.15
C GLU A 508 49.03 8.49 45.19
N VAL A 509 47.76 8.78 45.47
CA VAL A 509 46.88 9.47 44.50
C VAL A 509 45.98 10.50 45.21
N THR A 510 46.57 11.62 45.61
CA THR A 510 45.83 12.84 46.03
C THR A 510 45.27 13.59 44.82
N LEU A 511 44.70 12.87 43.85
CA LEU A 511 44.08 13.51 42.69
C LEU A 511 42.85 14.32 43.13
N VAL A 512 42.77 15.51 42.56
CA VAL A 512 41.52 16.25 42.32
C VAL A 512 40.42 15.25 41.93
N PRO A 513 39.17 15.37 42.42
CA PRO A 513 38.08 14.46 42.05
C PRO A 513 37.88 14.46 40.53
N LEU A 514 38.46 13.43 39.90
CA LEU A 514 38.65 13.29 38.47
C LEU A 514 37.86 12.08 37.97
N TRP A 515 37.04 12.31 36.96
CA TRP A 515 36.10 11.33 36.45
C TRP A 515 36.25 11.14 34.95
N ARG A 516 36.10 9.90 34.50
CA ARG A 516 36.02 9.51 33.10
C ARG A 516 34.61 9.84 32.60
N ALA A 517 34.46 10.88 31.79
CA ALA A 517 33.20 11.15 31.10
C ALA A 517 33.08 10.25 29.86
N SER A 518 34.16 10.16 29.08
CA SER A 518 34.24 9.28 27.92
C SER A 518 35.70 9.02 27.58
N VAL A 519 36.28 7.96 28.16
CA VAL A 519 37.72 7.65 28.02
C VAL A 519 37.90 6.33 27.26
N PRO A 520 38.78 6.26 26.24
CA PRO A 520 39.01 5.03 25.48
C PRO A 520 39.64 3.94 26.36
N ALA A 521 39.32 2.70 26.05
CA ALA A 521 39.68 1.54 26.87
C ALA A 521 40.46 0.50 26.07
N VAL A 522 41.38 -0.18 26.77
CA VAL A 522 42.09 -1.35 26.27
C VAL A 522 41.63 -2.59 27.01
N VAL A 523 41.47 -3.69 26.27
CA VAL A 523 41.10 -5.00 26.81
C VAL A 523 42.33 -5.90 26.72
N ASP A 524 42.81 -6.39 27.87
CA ASP A 524 44.00 -7.25 27.92
C ASP A 524 43.70 -8.70 27.44
N ALA A 525 44.75 -9.51 27.32
CA ALA A 525 44.62 -10.91 26.89
C ALA A 525 43.82 -11.80 27.87
N ASN A 526 43.58 -11.33 29.11
CA ASN A 526 42.73 -11.99 30.11
C ASN A 526 41.28 -11.47 30.06
N GLY A 527 40.95 -10.63 29.08
CA GLY A 527 39.65 -9.97 28.98
C GLY A 527 39.43 -8.87 30.02
N ARG A 528 40.46 -8.32 30.66
CA ARG A 528 40.32 -7.22 31.63
C ARG A 528 40.27 -5.88 30.93
N VAL A 529 39.31 -5.04 31.29
CA VAL A 529 39.18 -3.69 30.76
C VAL A 529 39.93 -2.68 31.62
N ASN A 530 40.77 -1.86 30.99
CA ASN A 530 41.48 -0.73 31.57
C ASN A 530 41.26 0.52 30.72
N THR A 531 41.52 1.71 31.27
CA THR A 531 41.74 2.92 30.44
C THR A 531 42.93 2.68 29.52
N ARG A 532 42.89 3.23 28.30
CA ARG A 532 44.08 3.35 27.45
C ARG A 532 45.17 4.12 28.24
N PRO A 533 46.47 3.78 28.10
CA PRO A 533 47.54 4.52 28.74
C PRO A 533 47.51 6.00 28.35
N LEU A 534 47.69 6.90 29.32
CA LEU A 534 47.58 8.35 29.12
C LEU A 534 48.57 8.88 28.07
N ASN A 535 49.78 8.30 28.02
CA ASN A 535 50.77 8.62 26.99
C ASN A 535 50.40 8.15 25.56
N GLN A 536 49.21 7.57 25.38
CA GLN A 536 48.62 7.14 24.10
C GLN A 536 47.29 7.83 23.79
N THR A 537 46.93 8.86 24.55
CA THR A 537 45.67 9.61 24.40
C THR A 537 45.90 11.11 24.43
N ILE A 538 45.13 11.86 23.64
CA ILE A 538 44.96 13.29 23.86
C ILE A 538 43.80 13.44 24.85
N ASP A 539 44.12 13.94 26.03
CA ASP A 539 43.22 13.98 27.17
C ASP A 539 42.75 15.41 27.45
N VAL A 540 41.42 15.58 27.46
CA VAL A 540 40.73 16.86 27.69
C VAL A 540 40.06 16.82 29.06
N ALA A 541 40.43 17.72 29.97
CA ALA A 541 39.88 17.76 31.33
C ALA A 541 38.96 18.97 31.55
N TYR A 542 37.64 18.74 31.62
CA TYR A 542 36.66 19.82 31.82
C TYR A 542 36.40 20.15 33.29
N ALA A 543 36.45 21.43 33.64
CA ALA A 543 36.01 22.00 34.92
C ALA A 543 34.67 22.72 34.79
N PRO A 544 33.80 22.68 35.81
CA PRO A 544 32.62 23.54 35.89
C PRO A 544 33.03 24.99 36.20
N GLY A 545 32.72 25.90 35.29
CA GLY A 545 32.93 27.34 35.45
C GLY A 545 31.73 28.07 36.07
N THR A 546 31.83 29.39 36.18
CA THR A 546 30.70 30.26 36.60
C THR A 546 29.44 29.98 35.77
N GLY A 547 28.35 29.64 36.47
CA GLY A 547 27.07 29.24 35.87
C GLY A 547 26.68 27.79 36.17
N TYR A 548 27.65 26.93 36.52
CA TYR A 548 27.42 25.51 36.77
C TYR A 548 27.64 25.12 38.25
N ASP A 549 26.59 25.20 39.06
CA ASP A 549 26.63 24.73 40.44
C ASP A 549 26.44 23.21 40.54
N THR A 550 27.56 22.46 40.50
CA THR A 550 27.57 20.99 40.60
C THR A 550 27.16 20.45 41.98
N SER A 551 26.97 21.30 43.00
CA SER A 551 26.38 20.88 44.27
C SER A 551 24.86 20.65 44.18
N THR A 552 24.21 21.18 43.14
CA THR A 552 22.79 20.99 42.85
C THR A 552 22.56 19.91 41.78
N LEU A 553 21.37 19.30 41.78
CA LEU A 553 21.00 18.32 40.75
C LEU A 553 20.90 18.95 39.35
N ASP A 554 20.31 20.13 39.26
CA ASP A 554 20.12 20.81 37.97
C ASP A 554 21.43 21.39 37.43
N GLY A 555 22.28 22.01 38.26
CA GLY A 555 23.58 22.52 37.82
C GLY A 555 24.54 21.40 37.43
N ALA A 556 24.56 20.27 38.17
CA ALA A 556 25.32 19.08 37.77
C ALA A 556 24.82 18.48 36.44
N ARG A 557 23.50 18.44 36.21
CA ARG A 557 22.92 18.00 34.93
C ARG A 557 23.28 18.97 33.79
N GLN A 558 23.20 20.27 34.01
CA GLN A 558 23.55 21.29 33.02
C GLN A 558 25.03 21.20 32.62
N PHE A 559 25.94 21.01 33.58
CA PHE A 559 27.35 20.79 33.30
C PHE A 559 27.61 19.46 32.58
N GLY A 560 26.97 18.37 33.03
CA GLY A 560 27.08 17.07 32.37
C GLY A 560 26.54 17.07 30.93
N ASN A 561 25.55 17.91 30.64
CA ASN A 561 25.06 18.18 29.29
C ASN A 561 26.06 19.04 28.49
N ALA A 562 26.64 20.09 29.08
CA ALA A 562 27.65 20.91 28.41
C ALA A 562 28.90 20.10 27.99
N VAL A 563 29.31 19.12 28.79
CA VAL A 563 30.38 18.16 28.43
C VAL A 563 29.94 17.19 27.33
N ASP A 564 28.69 16.68 27.34
CA ASP A 564 28.12 15.88 26.24
C ASP A 564 28.07 16.70 24.94
N ASP A 565 27.57 17.93 24.98
CA ASP A 565 27.49 18.84 23.84
C ASP A 565 28.87 19.16 23.25
N ASN A 566 29.87 19.44 24.09
CA ASN A 566 31.27 19.59 23.65
C ASN A 566 31.77 18.31 22.98
N ALA A 567 31.59 17.14 23.60
CA ALA A 567 32.07 15.88 23.03
C ALA A 567 31.37 15.50 21.71
N TRP A 568 30.07 15.78 21.54
CA TRP A 568 29.39 15.61 20.24
C TRP A 568 29.78 16.67 19.20
N GLN A 569 30.18 17.87 19.63
CA GLN A 569 30.71 18.91 18.76
C GLN A 569 32.11 18.53 18.24
N LEU A 570 32.98 18.00 19.10
CA LEU A 570 34.27 17.42 18.69
C LEU A 570 34.12 16.27 17.68
N LEU A 571 32.98 15.57 17.68
CA LEU A 571 32.63 14.52 16.71
C LEU A 571 31.95 15.03 15.42
N GLY A 572 31.61 16.32 15.33
CA GLY A 572 30.90 16.91 14.19
C GLY A 572 29.42 16.50 14.06
N ILE A 573 28.80 15.95 15.11
CA ILE A 573 27.48 15.26 15.01
C ILE A 573 26.27 16.19 15.26
N ARG A 574 26.48 17.39 15.83
CA ARG A 574 25.40 18.34 16.20
C ARG A 574 25.39 19.67 15.43
N SER A 575 26.31 19.89 14.49
CA SER A 575 26.50 21.18 13.82
C SER A 575 26.86 21.01 12.34
N ARG A 576 27.04 22.13 11.61
CA ARG A 576 27.52 22.11 10.20
C ARG A 576 29.03 21.94 10.10
N VAL A 577 29.64 21.29 11.09
CA VAL A 577 31.08 21.13 11.18
C VAL A 577 31.49 19.89 10.40
N PHE A 578 32.35 20.10 9.41
CA PHE A 578 32.96 18.99 8.67
C PHE A 578 33.99 18.30 9.58
N PRO A 579 34.14 16.96 9.55
CA PRO A 579 34.90 16.20 10.54
C PRO A 579 36.25 16.81 10.90
N SER A 580 36.39 16.99 12.21
CA SER A 580 37.63 17.33 12.89
C SER A 580 38.65 16.18 12.77
N SER A 581 39.92 16.54 12.86
CA SER A 581 41.03 15.63 13.21
C SER A 581 40.75 14.79 14.47
N ILE A 582 39.92 15.30 15.39
CA ILE A 582 39.50 14.60 16.61
C ILE A 582 38.52 13.46 16.31
N ALA A 583 37.61 13.62 15.35
CA ALA A 583 36.61 12.60 15.03
C ALA A 583 37.23 11.35 14.38
N THR A 584 38.26 11.53 13.55
CA THR A 584 39.02 10.43 12.92
C THR A 584 39.89 9.69 13.93
N HIS A 585 40.43 10.39 14.95
CA HIS A 585 41.24 9.81 16.02
C HIS A 585 40.47 9.61 17.33
N TRP A 586 39.15 9.50 17.31
CA TRP A 586 38.32 9.46 18.53
C TRP A 586 38.69 8.33 19.51
N SER A 587 39.26 7.22 19.03
CA SER A 587 39.79 6.15 19.88
C SER A 587 40.99 6.57 20.73
N GLN A 588 41.68 7.66 20.37
CA GLN A 588 42.81 8.24 21.08
C GLN A 588 42.42 9.51 21.85
N VAL A 589 41.16 9.93 21.88
CA VAL A 589 40.74 11.13 22.64
C VAL A 589 40.03 10.72 23.91
N GLY A 590 40.50 11.15 25.07
CA GLY A 590 39.87 10.92 26.37
C GLY A 590 39.21 12.18 26.92
N ILE A 591 37.94 12.08 27.31
CA ILE A 591 37.20 13.16 27.96
C ILE A 591 37.11 12.87 29.47
N TRP A 592 37.71 13.78 30.24
CA TRP A 592 37.80 13.76 31.69
C TRP A 592 37.10 14.96 32.30
N VAL A 593 36.74 14.86 33.57
CA VAL A 593 36.05 15.94 34.30
C VAL A 593 36.66 16.08 35.69
N GLN A 594 37.01 17.31 36.05
CA GLN A 594 37.45 17.70 37.39
C GLN A 594 36.30 18.40 38.14
N ASN A 595 35.94 17.93 39.33
CA ASN A 595 34.87 18.57 40.13
C ASN A 595 35.40 19.74 40.98
N VAL A 596 36.09 20.67 40.33
CA VAL A 596 36.60 21.90 40.96
C VAL A 596 35.90 23.07 40.29
N PRO A 597 35.02 23.80 41.00
CA PRO A 597 34.41 24.99 40.44
C PRO A 597 35.48 26.07 40.21
N VAL A 598 35.53 26.60 38.99
CA VAL A 598 36.44 27.68 38.60
C VAL A 598 35.61 28.94 38.38
N GLU A 599 35.91 30.01 39.11
CA GLU A 599 35.23 31.28 38.91
C GLU A 599 35.77 31.94 37.63
N VAL A 600 34.86 32.18 36.69
CA VAL A 600 35.09 32.95 35.46
C VAL A 600 34.37 34.29 35.56
N THR A 601 35.03 35.35 35.11
CA THR A 601 34.57 36.75 35.15
C THR A 601 34.98 37.45 33.86
N VAL A 602 34.30 38.56 33.51
CA VAL A 602 34.74 39.42 32.41
C VAL A 602 35.96 40.24 32.86
N SER A 603 37.00 40.27 32.04
CA SER A 603 38.20 41.09 32.26
C SER A 603 37.85 42.57 32.43
N PRO A 604 38.43 43.26 33.44
CA PRO A 604 38.19 44.69 33.66
C PRO A 604 38.95 45.59 32.67
N ASP A 605 39.90 45.03 31.91
CA ASP A 605 40.90 45.80 31.14
C ASP A 605 40.39 46.23 29.74
N GLY A 606 39.10 46.00 29.44
CA GLY A 606 38.40 46.51 28.25
C GLY A 606 38.51 45.65 26.99
N ASP A 607 39.29 44.57 27.05
CA ASP A 607 39.38 43.51 26.03
C ASP A 607 38.17 42.55 26.03
N ALA A 608 37.36 42.59 27.10
CA ALA A 608 36.25 41.69 27.40
C ALA A 608 36.62 40.20 27.52
N LEU A 609 37.90 39.86 27.68
CA LEU A 609 38.37 38.49 27.79
C LEU A 609 37.84 37.78 29.03
N CYS A 610 37.71 36.46 28.96
CA CYS A 610 37.38 35.63 30.11
C CYS A 610 38.58 35.54 31.07
N ARG A 611 38.37 35.95 32.32
CA ARG A 611 39.35 35.85 33.41
C ARG A 611 38.89 34.77 34.39
N ARG A 612 39.74 33.75 34.55
CA ARG A 612 39.56 32.61 35.47
C ARG A 612 40.33 32.79 36.78
N THR A 613 39.80 32.26 37.88
CA THR A 613 40.56 32.09 39.13
C THR A 613 41.59 30.95 38.99
N GLY A 614 42.63 30.98 39.82
CA GLY A 614 43.66 29.94 39.82
C GLY A 614 43.09 28.62 40.38
N PHE A 615 43.10 27.58 39.56
CA PHE A 615 42.84 26.20 39.96
C PHE A 615 44.04 25.32 39.60
N SER A 616 44.10 24.10 40.15
CA SER A 616 45.14 23.12 39.82
C SER A 616 44.72 22.30 38.60
N PRO A 617 45.31 22.50 37.40
CA PRO A 617 44.92 21.75 36.21
C PRO A 617 45.36 20.30 36.30
N VAL A 618 44.70 19.43 35.53
CA VAL A 618 45.07 18.01 35.42
C VAL A 618 46.38 17.92 34.64
N SER A 619 47.47 17.57 35.33
CA SER A 619 48.84 17.68 34.81
C SER A 619 49.20 16.70 33.70
N PHE A 620 48.38 15.67 33.46
CA PHE A 620 48.55 14.73 32.36
C PHE A 620 47.70 15.07 31.13
N ALA A 621 46.71 15.95 31.27
CA ALA A 621 45.83 16.33 30.18
C ALA A 621 46.52 17.39 29.33
N GLU A 622 46.58 17.18 28.01
CA GLU A 622 47.08 18.17 27.05
C GLU A 622 46.36 19.50 27.19
N THR A 623 45.07 19.47 27.58
CA THR A 623 44.25 20.66 27.71
C THR A 623 43.19 20.55 28.81
N ASN A 624 42.93 21.67 29.49
CA ASN A 624 41.95 21.80 30.56
C ASN A 624 40.91 22.86 30.17
N GLY A 625 39.67 22.45 29.88
CA GLY A 625 38.60 23.37 29.52
C GLY A 625 37.79 23.83 30.73
N VAL A 626 37.50 25.12 30.85
CA VAL A 626 36.58 25.67 31.86
C VAL A 626 35.27 26.06 31.17
N LEU A 627 34.25 25.22 31.28
CA LEU A 627 32.95 25.48 30.66
C LEU A 627 32.14 26.44 31.52
N HIS A 628 31.59 27.54 30.97
CA HIS A 628 30.81 28.52 31.75
C HIS A 628 29.59 29.05 30.98
N THR A 629 28.80 29.90 31.65
CA THR A 629 27.70 30.65 31.02
C THR A 629 27.92 32.17 31.07
N VAL A 630 29.15 32.62 31.38
CA VAL A 630 29.52 34.04 31.39
C VAL A 630 29.71 34.51 29.97
N ASN A 631 29.06 35.62 29.61
CA ASN A 631 29.29 36.31 28.34
C ASN A 631 30.56 37.17 28.46
N CYS A 632 31.70 36.53 28.26
CA CYS A 632 33.01 37.12 28.00
C CYS A 632 33.55 36.53 26.70
N ARG A 633 34.60 37.14 26.14
CA ARG A 633 35.35 36.55 25.04
C ARG A 633 36.25 35.45 25.61
N ASP A 634 35.97 34.21 25.23
CA ASP A 634 36.80 33.05 25.56
C ASP A 634 38.25 33.21 25.09
N ASN A 635 39.14 32.42 25.71
CA ASN A 635 40.56 32.40 25.38
C ASN A 635 41.24 31.09 25.78
N ALA A 636 42.36 30.82 25.13
CA ALA A 636 43.33 29.81 25.52
C ALA A 636 44.58 30.48 26.09
N SER A 637 45.21 29.88 27.10
CA SER A 637 46.52 30.34 27.60
C SER A 637 47.19 29.25 28.46
N GLY A 638 48.36 28.80 28.01
CA GLY A 638 48.95 27.55 28.49
C GLY A 638 48.09 26.34 28.10
N SER A 639 48.06 25.29 28.92
CA SER A 639 47.22 24.11 28.72
C SER A 639 45.80 24.27 29.29
N VAL A 640 45.25 25.49 29.26
CA VAL A 640 43.95 25.84 29.84
C VAL A 640 43.19 26.77 28.91
N PHE A 641 41.91 26.49 28.67
CA PHE A 641 40.99 27.37 27.95
C PHE A 641 39.68 27.60 28.70
N THR A 642 38.92 28.61 28.28
CA THR A 642 37.52 28.81 28.70
C THR A 642 36.58 28.58 27.52
N ALA A 643 35.32 28.22 27.76
CA ALA A 643 34.32 28.11 26.69
C ALA A 643 32.89 28.36 27.21
N ASP A 644 32.17 29.29 26.57
CA ASP A 644 30.74 29.53 26.79
C ASP A 644 29.82 28.55 26.01
N SER A 645 30.36 27.89 24.99
CA SER A 645 29.60 27.10 24.03
C SER A 645 30.45 26.00 23.38
N PRO A 646 29.84 24.92 22.85
CA PRO A 646 30.59 23.79 22.28
C PRO A 646 31.47 24.17 21.08
N THR A 647 31.01 25.09 20.23
CA THR A 647 31.78 25.52 19.05
C THR A 647 33.05 26.26 19.46
N VAL A 648 32.94 27.12 20.49
CA VAL A 648 34.10 27.81 21.07
C VAL A 648 34.99 26.81 21.80
N GLY A 649 34.43 25.86 22.55
CA GLY A 649 35.21 24.79 23.18
C GLY A 649 35.97 23.89 22.20
N TRP A 650 35.55 23.80 20.93
CA TRP A 650 36.29 23.12 19.86
C TRP A 650 37.41 24.02 19.27
N HIS A 651 37.14 25.32 19.08
CA HIS A 651 38.12 26.35 18.68
C HIS A 651 39.29 26.42 19.69
N GLU A 652 38.97 26.69 20.95
CA GLU A 652 39.92 26.93 22.02
C GLU A 652 40.72 25.67 22.42
N LEU A 653 40.12 24.49 22.21
CA LEU A 653 40.83 23.22 22.37
C LEU A 653 42.01 23.11 21.40
N HIS A 654 41.90 23.60 20.16
CA HIS A 654 42.98 23.52 19.19
C HIS A 654 44.18 24.38 19.62
N HIS A 655 43.91 25.64 20.00
CA HIS A 655 44.92 26.54 20.55
C HIS A 655 45.71 25.89 21.70
N SER A 656 44.99 25.36 22.70
CA SER A 656 45.58 24.76 23.89
C SER A 656 46.28 23.41 23.61
N ALA A 657 45.60 22.45 22.96
CA ALA A 657 46.09 21.07 22.79
C ALA A 657 47.11 20.89 21.66
N TYR A 658 47.08 21.75 20.64
CA TYR A 658 47.97 21.65 19.47
C TYR A 658 49.04 22.74 19.43
N HIS A 659 49.00 23.70 20.36
CA HIS A 659 49.93 24.83 20.47
C HIS A 659 49.91 25.71 19.21
N GLU A 660 48.69 26.10 18.84
CA GLU A 660 48.38 27.04 17.76
C GLU A 660 48.07 28.40 18.38
N GLY A 661 48.72 29.47 17.92
CA GLY A 661 48.58 30.80 18.53
C GLY A 661 47.15 31.34 18.49
N ASP A 662 46.66 31.79 19.64
CA ASP A 662 45.38 32.49 19.83
C ASP A 662 45.33 33.78 18.98
N GLU A 663 44.13 34.17 18.55
CA GLU A 663 43.90 35.39 17.76
C GLU A 663 44.26 36.67 18.52
N TYR A 664 44.28 36.62 19.86
CA TYR A 664 44.32 37.78 20.73
C TYR A 664 45.69 38.08 21.35
N CYS A 665 45.85 39.33 21.80
CA CYS A 665 47.16 39.98 21.97
C CYS A 665 48.03 39.49 23.14
N CYS A 666 47.56 38.55 23.96
CA CYS A 666 48.23 38.10 25.18
C CYS A 666 49.38 37.12 24.91
N ASP A 667 49.23 36.25 23.90
CA ASP A 667 50.17 35.16 23.60
C ASP A 667 51.00 35.42 22.32
N GLY A 668 50.97 36.65 21.80
CA GLY A 668 51.77 37.10 20.65
C GLY A 668 51.03 37.14 19.31
N GLY A 669 49.72 36.87 19.30
CA GLY A 669 48.89 36.68 18.10
C GLY A 669 49.07 35.29 17.50
N TYR A 670 48.60 35.07 16.27
CA TYR A 670 48.78 33.78 15.62
C TYR A 670 50.29 33.47 15.40
N TRP A 671 50.74 32.30 15.83
CA TRP A 671 52.05 31.71 15.53
C TRP A 671 51.99 30.18 15.61
N TYR A 672 52.95 29.48 14.98
CA TYR A 672 53.02 28.01 15.02
C TYR A 672 53.99 27.52 16.11
N GLY A 673 53.53 26.60 16.95
CA GLY A 673 54.38 25.82 17.85
C GLY A 673 55.50 25.03 17.15
N GLU A 674 56.49 24.57 17.92
CA GLU A 674 57.75 24.00 17.42
C GLU A 674 57.58 22.97 16.28
N GLY A 675 58.08 23.32 15.09
CA GLY A 675 58.37 22.39 13.98
C GLY A 675 57.19 21.89 13.14
N LYS A 676 55.94 22.21 13.50
CA LYS A 676 54.72 21.66 12.88
C LYS A 676 54.43 22.15 11.45
N ASN A 677 55.15 23.15 10.95
CA ASN A 677 55.00 23.74 9.61
C ASN A 677 56.08 23.32 8.59
N THR A 678 56.85 22.25 8.86
CA THR A 678 58.04 21.87 8.05
C THR A 678 57.85 20.64 7.15
N TYR A 679 58.49 20.64 5.97
CA TYR A 679 58.34 19.62 4.90
C TYR A 679 59.69 19.19 4.33
N ARG A 680 59.75 17.96 3.78
CA ARG A 680 60.98 17.38 3.21
C ARG A 680 61.25 17.76 1.75
N SER A 681 60.35 18.50 1.11
CA SER A 681 60.49 18.98 -0.26
C SER A 681 59.54 20.14 -0.55
N LEU A 682 59.87 20.95 -1.56
CA LEU A 682 58.97 21.98 -2.09
C LEU A 682 57.63 21.38 -2.55
N SER A 683 57.66 20.22 -3.21
CA SER A 683 56.45 19.54 -3.69
C SER A 683 55.54 19.04 -2.58
N ASP A 684 56.09 18.65 -1.43
CA ASP A 684 55.29 18.29 -0.25
C ASP A 684 54.69 19.54 0.39
N CYS A 685 55.49 20.60 0.52
CA CYS A 685 55.02 21.89 1.01
C CYS A 685 53.86 22.43 0.14
N GLN A 686 54.04 22.52 -1.18
CA GLN A 686 53.03 23.08 -2.10
C GLN A 686 51.74 22.25 -2.19
N ARG A 687 51.79 20.97 -1.77
CA ARG A 687 50.64 20.06 -1.77
C ARG A 687 49.92 20.02 -0.42
N SER A 688 50.62 20.28 0.68
CA SER A 688 50.15 19.96 2.04
C SER A 688 50.37 21.07 3.07
N GLY A 689 50.79 22.26 2.64
CA GLY A 689 50.79 23.48 3.42
C GLY A 689 49.53 24.33 3.22
N SER A 690 49.30 25.25 4.17
CA SER A 690 48.23 26.26 4.16
C SER A 690 48.11 27.00 2.84
N ASP A 691 49.24 27.39 2.24
CA ASP A 691 49.28 28.11 0.98
C ASP A 691 50.53 27.69 0.18
N ALA A 692 50.31 27.14 -1.01
CA ALA A 692 51.39 26.73 -1.90
C ALA A 692 52.31 27.89 -2.32
N SER A 693 51.86 29.13 -2.18
CA SER A 693 52.63 30.35 -2.47
C SER A 693 53.49 30.84 -1.31
N THR A 694 53.27 30.36 -0.07
CA THR A 694 54.10 30.71 1.11
C THR A 694 55.15 29.64 1.45
N CYS A 695 55.32 28.65 0.58
CA CYS A 695 56.35 27.62 0.68
C CYS A 695 57.76 28.17 0.44
N ASN A 696 58.54 28.27 1.52
CA ASN A 696 59.91 28.77 1.52
C ASN A 696 60.89 27.70 2.01
N GLU A 697 62.09 27.62 1.42
CA GLU A 697 63.13 26.73 1.91
C GLU A 697 63.75 27.27 3.20
N ILE A 698 63.86 26.42 4.22
CA ILE A 698 64.53 26.75 5.47
C ILE A 698 66.03 26.79 5.18
N THR A 699 66.67 27.89 5.54
CA THR A 699 68.13 28.05 5.44
C THR A 699 68.76 28.06 6.84
N ASP A 700 69.97 27.52 6.97
CA ASP A 700 70.76 27.61 8.21
C ASP A 700 71.50 28.95 8.37
N GLY A 701 71.13 29.94 7.56
CA GLY A 701 71.82 31.22 7.40
C GLY A 701 72.91 31.24 6.31
N VAL A 702 73.32 30.08 5.79
CA VAL A 702 74.38 29.99 4.75
C VAL A 702 74.00 29.05 3.60
N SER A 703 73.30 27.96 3.88
CA SER A 703 72.92 26.90 2.95
C SER A 703 71.41 26.61 3.00
N PRO A 704 70.80 26.18 1.87
CA PRO A 704 69.48 25.56 1.88
C PRO A 704 69.55 24.22 2.61
N THR A 705 68.61 23.95 3.51
CA THR A 705 68.63 22.72 4.35
C THR A 705 67.99 21.51 3.67
N GLY A 706 67.35 21.68 2.51
CA GLY A 706 66.46 20.69 1.89
C GLY A 706 65.08 20.61 2.56
N TRP A 707 64.88 21.25 3.70
CA TRP A 707 63.58 21.36 4.37
C TRP A 707 62.89 22.66 3.98
N TRP A 708 61.57 22.59 3.84
CA TRP A 708 60.70 23.68 3.45
C TRP A 708 59.74 24.01 4.58
N ARG A 709 59.17 25.21 4.61
CA ARG A 709 58.08 25.59 5.51
C ARG A 709 56.98 26.35 4.78
N SER A 710 55.75 26.19 5.23
CA SER A 710 54.57 26.91 4.73
C SER A 710 54.13 27.86 5.83
N ASP A 711 54.34 29.16 5.62
CA ASP A 711 53.95 30.21 6.56
C ASP A 711 52.79 31.00 5.93
N GLY A 712 51.59 30.41 5.90
CA GLY A 712 50.38 31.07 5.38
C GLY A 712 50.03 32.35 6.16
N PRO A 713 49.18 33.23 5.62
CA PRO A 713 48.61 34.32 6.40
C PRO A 713 47.77 33.74 7.54
N MET A 714 48.35 33.77 8.74
CA MET A 714 47.76 33.15 9.93
C MET A 714 46.51 33.91 10.36
N SER A 715 45.48 33.15 10.73
CA SER A 715 44.08 33.56 10.74
C SER A 715 43.27 32.44 11.38
N ASP A 716 42.22 32.78 12.16
CA ASP A 716 41.27 31.90 12.90
C ASP A 716 41.44 30.40 12.62
N VAL A 717 41.81 29.62 13.64
CA VAL A 717 42.04 28.17 13.58
C VAL A 717 40.85 27.38 12.99
N MET A 718 39.68 28.00 12.82
CA MET A 718 38.57 27.40 12.09
C MET A 718 38.00 28.34 11.03
N ILE A 719 37.80 27.84 9.81
CA ILE A 719 37.16 28.60 8.72
C ILE A 719 35.71 28.87 9.12
N ASN A 720 35.41 30.11 9.50
CA ASN A 720 34.10 30.56 10.00
C ASN A 720 33.57 29.69 11.15
N ASN A 721 34.45 29.22 12.05
CA ASN A 721 34.09 28.28 13.12
C ASN A 721 33.37 27.00 12.64
N SER A 722 33.74 26.50 11.45
CA SER A 722 33.04 25.39 10.79
C SER A 722 33.92 24.27 10.21
N VAL A 723 35.20 24.53 9.92
CA VAL A 723 36.14 23.53 9.36
C VAL A 723 37.56 23.90 9.82
N GLU A 724 38.33 22.93 10.32
CA GLU A 724 39.77 23.07 10.57
C GLU A 724 40.51 23.39 9.26
N ARG A 725 41.57 24.21 9.29
CA ARG A 725 42.41 24.43 8.11
C ARG A 725 43.38 23.27 7.93
N ALA A 726 43.99 23.20 6.75
CA ALA A 726 44.99 22.19 6.43
C ALA A 726 46.22 22.20 7.37
N ASP A 727 46.49 23.33 8.02
CA ASP A 727 47.56 23.46 9.01
C ASP A 727 47.18 22.91 10.38
N ASP A 728 45.96 23.20 10.84
CA ASP A 728 45.46 22.79 12.16
C ASP A 728 45.23 21.28 12.17
N ILE A 729 44.65 20.73 11.08
CA ILE A 729 44.58 19.29 10.83
C ILE A 729 45.99 18.65 10.92
N ARG A 730 47.01 19.26 10.31
CA ARG A 730 48.38 18.72 10.34
C ARG A 730 48.99 18.80 11.74
N ALA A 731 48.72 19.86 12.48
CA ALA A 731 49.21 20.06 13.83
C ALA A 731 48.56 19.09 14.83
N ALA A 732 47.27 18.79 14.64
CA ALA A 732 46.54 17.74 15.34
C ALA A 732 47.07 16.34 14.99
N GLU A 733 47.18 16.00 13.70
CA GLU A 733 47.75 14.73 13.21
C GLU A 733 49.18 14.49 13.74
N ALA A 734 50.00 15.55 13.85
CA ALA A 734 51.32 15.45 14.45
C ALA A 734 51.27 15.11 15.95
N THR A 735 50.32 15.70 16.70
CA THR A 735 50.11 15.35 18.11
C THR A 735 49.58 13.92 18.25
N PHE A 736 48.57 13.50 17.47
CA PHE A 736 48.08 12.12 17.46
C PHE A 736 49.16 11.10 17.06
N ALA A 737 50.01 11.42 16.08
CA ALA A 737 51.12 10.55 15.68
C ALA A 737 52.24 10.43 16.74
N ARG A 738 52.44 11.47 17.56
CA ARG A 738 53.30 11.44 18.76
C ARG A 738 52.64 10.57 19.84
N CYS A 739 51.38 10.83 20.15
CA CYS A 739 50.61 10.09 21.15
C CYS A 739 50.51 8.59 20.85
N GLY A 740 50.15 8.20 19.62
CA GLY A 740 50.10 6.79 19.19
C GLY A 740 51.42 6.00 19.33
N ARG A 741 52.55 6.67 19.65
CA ARG A 741 53.85 6.05 19.95
C ARG A 741 54.14 5.92 21.45
N GLY A 742 53.20 6.26 22.32
CA GLY A 742 53.43 6.30 23.77
C GLY A 742 54.20 7.54 24.21
N GLN A 743 54.07 8.66 23.48
CA GLN A 743 54.88 9.87 23.66
C GLN A 743 54.07 11.14 23.90
N CYS A 744 52.78 11.08 24.26
CA CYS A 744 52.22 12.20 25.02
C CYS A 744 53.04 12.31 26.32
#